data_AF-A0A7W0ZJC9-F1
#
_entry.id   AF-A0A7W0ZJC9-F1
#
_cell.length_a   1.000
_cell.length_b   1.000
_cell.length_c   1.000
_cell.angle_alpha   90.00
_cell.angle_beta   90.00
_cell.angle_gamma   90.00
#
_symmetry.space_group_name_H-M   'P 1'
#
loop_
_entity.id
_entity.type
_entity.pdbx_description
1 polymer ?
#
loop_
_entity_poly.entity_id
_entity_poly.type
_entity_poly.pdbx_seq_one_letter_code
_entity_poly.pdbx_strand_id
1 'polypeptide(L)'
;MSCACDYLQIGRITKVVSEAIISREKESLTQHVASGVTYLMTVFVNLYFVEASDGSWSLIDTGLPLQAARVRRAAEDRFGTNARPTSIILTHGHFDHAGNALDLARDWGVPIYAHELELPYLTGKSDYPPQDPTVGGALAQMSRLFPHSGYDFGSVVQPLPQDGSVPGLPDWRVIHTPGHTAGHVSLFRERDRTLITGDALATVNQESVITLVTLERELRQPPAPLTTDWEAARDSIRRLAELQPTVITAGHGLPMKEGDVAGQMQRFAQTFTSPAHGRYVHEPARADERGVTYVPPPVPDPAGKFIKGAALALAAGAVVAVLWQRTTGVRGRRAQAAPSLPSHKATSAIEQVVAFTDSMPTGVTVEEGGRIFVNFPRWGDPVPFTVAEIKNGQPVAYPDAEINRLDISRANDTFVSVQSVVVDPRNRLWVLDTGSIKFEPVVPNGPKLVGIDLQTNRIFKKIQFPADVVLPTTYLNDVRFDLRKGTDGVAYITDSSDKGANGIIVVDLASGKSRRLLNDHPTTKAETNFLPFVEGEALMQRKPGQPPQPIKLGADGIAISADGTRLFYCPLASRRLYSVATDALLNENMSDIQVAATVKDEGMKPASDGLESDAQGRIYCTDYETNGIVRRKPDGMFEIVVHDQRALWPDTMSIASDGYLYFTANQLHRQADYHDGRDLRVKPYSLFRVKIDGTPVRLR
;
A
#
# COMPACT_ATOMS: atom_id res chain seq x y z
N MET A 1 -16.46 13.55 -46.44
CA MET A 1 -14.99 13.65 -46.55
C MET A 1 -14.35 14.62 -45.53
N SER A 2 -15.10 15.43 -44.75
CA SER A 2 -14.52 16.27 -43.68
C SER A 2 -14.37 15.57 -42.32
N CYS A 3 -15.23 14.60 -41.97
CA CYS A 3 -15.14 13.88 -40.68
C CYS A 3 -13.79 13.15 -40.46
N ALA A 4 -13.15 12.65 -41.53
CA ALA A 4 -11.85 11.98 -41.41
C ALA A 4 -10.69 12.91 -40.97
N CYS A 5 -10.77 14.22 -41.23
CA CYS A 5 -9.66 15.15 -40.95
C CYS A 5 -9.54 15.54 -39.47
N ASP A 6 -10.65 15.71 -38.76
CA ASP A 6 -10.64 16.09 -37.35
C ASP A 6 -10.23 14.91 -36.46
N TYR A 7 -10.66 13.69 -36.82
CA TYR A 7 -10.19 12.45 -36.21
C TYR A 7 -8.74 12.08 -36.61
N LEU A 8 -8.15 12.69 -37.64
CA LEU A 8 -6.73 12.50 -38.04
C LEU A 8 -5.74 13.32 -37.19
N GLN A 9 -6.17 14.43 -36.57
CA GLN A 9 -5.32 15.23 -35.69
C GLN A 9 -5.15 14.55 -34.33
N ILE A 10 -6.25 14.00 -33.79
CA ILE A 10 -6.21 12.99 -32.73
C ILE A 10 -5.51 11.76 -33.28
N GLY A 11 -5.83 11.29 -34.49
CA GLY A 11 -5.14 10.22 -35.22
C GLY A 11 -3.63 10.40 -35.45
N ARG A 12 -3.01 11.52 -35.04
CA ARG A 12 -1.54 11.67 -34.90
C ARG A 12 -1.10 11.63 -33.45
N ILE A 13 -1.89 12.17 -32.52
CA ILE A 13 -1.71 11.99 -31.08
C ILE A 13 -2.00 10.52 -30.72
N THR A 14 -3.22 10.01 -30.94
CA THR A 14 -3.57 8.59 -30.91
C THR A 14 -2.73 7.72 -31.82
N LYS A 15 -2.10 8.16 -32.92
CA LYS A 15 -1.15 7.28 -33.66
C LYS A 15 0.25 7.28 -33.08
N VAL A 16 0.76 8.36 -32.49
CA VAL A 16 2.01 8.32 -31.70
C VAL A 16 1.80 7.54 -30.40
N VAL A 17 0.62 7.66 -29.81
CA VAL A 17 0.14 6.91 -28.65
C VAL A 17 -0.15 5.44 -29.04
N SER A 18 -0.80 5.19 -30.17
CA SER A 18 -1.17 3.85 -30.65
C SER A 18 0.02 3.11 -31.28
N GLU A 19 0.97 3.76 -31.94
CA GLU A 19 2.23 3.13 -32.38
C GLU A 19 3.13 2.78 -31.18
N ALA A 20 3.07 3.56 -30.09
CA ALA A 20 3.69 3.20 -28.81
C ALA A 20 2.97 2.02 -28.12
N ILE A 21 1.63 1.95 -28.18
CA ILE A 21 0.78 0.87 -27.62
C ILE A 21 0.84 -0.44 -28.44
N ILE A 22 0.73 -0.37 -29.76
CA ILE A 22 0.70 -1.51 -30.71
C ILE A 22 1.99 -2.34 -30.62
N SER A 23 3.09 -1.77 -30.12
CA SER A 23 4.36 -2.48 -29.97
C SER A 23 4.45 -3.42 -28.74
N ARG A 24 3.51 -3.40 -27.78
CA ARG A 24 3.64 -4.17 -26.50
C ARG A 24 2.40 -4.85 -25.90
N GLU A 25 1.19 -4.76 -26.46
CA GLU A 25 0.01 -5.37 -25.82
C GLU A 25 -0.06 -6.91 -25.94
N LYS A 26 0.20 -7.62 -24.82
CA LYS A 26 -0.04 -9.07 -24.71
C LYS A 26 -0.92 -9.54 -23.56
N GLU A 27 -1.57 -8.69 -22.77
CA GLU A 27 -2.45 -9.14 -21.67
C GLU A 27 -3.79 -8.38 -21.69
N SER A 28 -4.91 -9.12 -21.64
CA SER A 28 -6.21 -8.56 -21.30
C SER A 28 -6.48 -8.83 -19.82
N LEU A 29 -6.81 -7.78 -19.06
CA LEU A 29 -7.10 -7.88 -17.64
C LEU A 29 -8.38 -7.09 -17.34
N THR A 30 -9.52 -7.74 -17.59
CA THR A 30 -10.82 -7.28 -17.08
C THR A 30 -10.86 -7.39 -15.56
N GLN A 31 -11.56 -6.49 -14.88
CA GLN A 31 -11.72 -6.50 -13.42
C GLN A 31 -13.18 -6.70 -13.00
N HIS A 32 -13.40 -7.32 -11.85
CA HIS A 32 -14.74 -7.63 -11.34
C HIS A 32 -15.40 -6.47 -10.60
N VAL A 33 -16.63 -6.13 -11.00
CA VAL A 33 -17.48 -5.13 -10.34
C VAL A 33 -18.46 -5.83 -9.39
N ALA A 34 -19.37 -6.61 -9.97
CA ALA A 34 -20.44 -7.36 -9.32
C ALA A 34 -20.64 -8.69 -10.05
N SER A 35 -21.47 -9.59 -9.53
CA SER A 35 -21.69 -10.91 -10.15
C SER A 35 -22.12 -10.77 -11.62
N GLY A 36 -21.36 -11.35 -12.54
CA GLY A 36 -21.60 -11.23 -13.99
C GLY A 36 -21.39 -9.81 -14.55
N VAL A 37 -20.65 -8.93 -13.85
CA VAL A 37 -20.31 -7.59 -14.32
C VAL A 37 -18.81 -7.40 -14.16
N THR A 38 -18.13 -7.27 -15.29
CA THR A 38 -16.71 -6.94 -15.32
C THR A 38 -16.45 -5.74 -16.19
N TYR A 39 -15.40 -4.99 -15.88
CA TYR A 39 -15.06 -3.80 -16.62
C TYR A 39 -13.63 -3.88 -17.15
N LEU A 40 -13.42 -3.22 -18.28
CA LEU A 40 -12.11 -2.92 -18.82
C LEU A 40 -11.96 -1.41 -18.86
N MET A 41 -11.06 -0.88 -18.02
CA MET A 41 -10.64 0.50 -18.17
C MET A 41 -9.67 0.58 -19.35
N THR A 42 -9.98 1.45 -20.31
CA THR A 42 -9.07 1.74 -21.42
C THR A 42 -7.94 2.67 -20.96
N VAL A 43 -7.88 3.91 -21.45
CA VAL A 43 -6.94 4.92 -20.93
C VAL A 43 -7.52 5.56 -19.67
N PHE A 44 -8.71 6.16 -19.75
CA PHE A 44 -9.40 6.83 -18.64
C PHE A 44 -10.91 6.58 -18.60
N VAL A 45 -11.43 5.76 -19.52
CA VAL A 45 -12.87 5.43 -19.66
C VAL A 45 -13.08 3.93 -19.51
N ASN A 46 -14.16 3.56 -18.83
CA ASN A 46 -14.58 2.19 -18.57
C ASN A 46 -15.58 1.70 -19.63
N LEU A 47 -15.42 0.45 -20.03
CA LEU A 47 -16.44 -0.33 -20.74
C LEU A 47 -16.71 -1.62 -19.95
N TYR A 48 -17.85 -2.26 -20.18
CA TYR A 48 -18.31 -3.38 -19.35
C TYR A 48 -18.70 -4.60 -20.17
N PHE A 49 -18.29 -5.77 -19.68
CA PHE A 49 -18.80 -7.07 -20.11
C PHE A 49 -19.83 -7.52 -19.08
N VAL A 50 -21.08 -7.61 -19.50
CA VAL A 50 -22.21 -7.92 -18.61
C VAL A 50 -22.84 -9.23 -19.06
N GLU A 51 -22.88 -10.19 -18.15
CA GLU A 51 -23.45 -11.52 -18.35
C GLU A 51 -24.92 -11.56 -17.93
N ALA A 52 -25.73 -12.19 -18.78
CA ALA A 52 -27.08 -12.62 -18.46
C ALA A 52 -27.08 -13.96 -17.72
N SER A 53 -28.22 -14.32 -17.15
CA SER A 53 -28.40 -15.57 -16.37
C SER A 53 -28.26 -16.84 -17.22
N ASP A 54 -28.47 -16.76 -18.53
CA ASP A 54 -28.31 -17.88 -19.48
C ASP A 54 -26.88 -18.03 -20.02
N GLY A 55 -25.94 -17.20 -19.55
CA GLY A 55 -24.54 -17.19 -19.97
C GLY A 55 -24.26 -16.40 -21.25
N SER A 56 -25.29 -15.80 -21.88
CA SER A 56 -25.06 -14.78 -22.89
C SER A 56 -24.51 -13.50 -22.27
N TRP A 57 -23.92 -12.62 -23.07
CA TRP A 57 -23.34 -11.38 -22.56
C TRP A 57 -23.44 -10.24 -23.56
N SER A 58 -23.53 -9.02 -23.05
CA SER A 58 -23.50 -7.79 -23.86
C SER A 58 -22.34 -6.89 -23.44
N LEU A 59 -21.89 -6.08 -24.38
CA LEU A 59 -20.86 -5.07 -24.16
C LEU A 59 -21.55 -3.73 -23.88
N ILE A 60 -21.21 -3.08 -22.77
CA ILE A 60 -21.67 -1.71 -22.45
C ILE A 60 -20.52 -0.75 -22.70
N ASP A 61 -20.72 0.20 -23.61
CA ASP A 61 -19.70 1.08 -24.17
C ASP A 61 -18.50 0.33 -24.79
N THR A 62 -17.67 1.05 -25.52
CA THR A 62 -16.60 0.45 -26.36
C THR A 62 -15.26 1.12 -26.23
N GLY A 63 -15.15 2.17 -25.43
CA GLY A 63 -13.90 2.88 -25.19
C GLY A 63 -13.45 3.76 -26.36
N LEU A 64 -12.26 4.33 -26.21
CA LEU A 64 -11.59 5.20 -27.18
C LEU A 64 -11.33 4.50 -28.53
N PRO A 65 -11.38 5.24 -29.66
CA PRO A 65 -11.16 4.68 -30.98
C PRO A 65 -9.78 4.02 -31.13
N LEU A 66 -9.66 3.13 -32.12
CA LEU A 66 -8.44 2.35 -32.43
C LEU A 66 -8.05 1.30 -31.37
N GLN A 67 -8.99 0.89 -30.51
CA GLN A 67 -8.77 -0.13 -29.48
C GLN A 67 -9.66 -1.38 -29.63
N ALA A 68 -10.39 -1.52 -30.75
CA ALA A 68 -11.28 -2.64 -31.01
C ALA A 68 -10.60 -4.03 -30.81
N ALA A 69 -9.33 -4.18 -31.24
CA ALA A 69 -8.58 -5.42 -31.05
C ALA A 69 -8.37 -5.78 -29.57
N ARG A 70 -8.15 -4.78 -28.71
CA ARG A 70 -7.98 -4.96 -27.27
C ARG A 70 -9.28 -5.38 -26.60
N VAL A 71 -10.41 -4.78 -27.00
CA VAL A 71 -11.73 -5.15 -26.48
C VAL A 71 -12.08 -6.58 -26.89
N ARG A 72 -11.81 -6.98 -28.15
CA ARG A 72 -12.00 -8.37 -28.60
C ARG A 72 -11.20 -9.35 -27.79
N ARG A 73 -9.93 -9.07 -27.56
CA ARG A 73 -9.07 -9.95 -26.76
C ARG A 73 -9.56 -10.10 -25.32
N ALA A 74 -10.04 -9.01 -24.71
CA ALA A 74 -10.65 -9.05 -23.38
C ALA A 74 -11.92 -9.91 -23.34
N ALA A 75 -12.74 -9.85 -24.39
CA ALA A 75 -13.88 -10.75 -24.53
C ALA A 75 -13.44 -12.21 -24.66
N GLU A 76 -12.43 -12.50 -25.49
CA GLU A 76 -11.93 -13.86 -25.73
C GLU A 76 -11.31 -14.49 -24.49
N ASP A 77 -10.51 -13.73 -23.74
CA ASP A 77 -9.88 -14.23 -22.51
C ASP A 77 -10.93 -14.52 -21.42
N ARG A 78 -12.07 -13.81 -21.45
CA ARG A 78 -13.16 -14.00 -20.48
C ARG A 78 -14.13 -15.11 -20.85
N PHE A 79 -14.55 -15.16 -22.11
CA PHE A 79 -15.66 -15.98 -22.57
C PHE A 79 -15.24 -17.09 -23.54
N GLY A 80 -13.94 -17.19 -23.84
CA GLY A 80 -13.37 -18.19 -24.75
C GLY A 80 -13.11 -17.66 -26.15
N THR A 81 -12.33 -18.40 -26.92
CA THR A 81 -11.96 -18.03 -28.29
C THR A 81 -13.20 -17.84 -29.17
N ASN A 82 -13.21 -16.78 -29.99
CA ASN A 82 -14.35 -16.36 -30.81
C ASN A 82 -15.61 -15.97 -30.02
N ALA A 83 -15.47 -15.65 -28.73
CA ALA A 83 -16.59 -15.11 -27.97
C ALA A 83 -17.12 -13.83 -28.63
N ARG A 84 -18.44 -13.76 -28.75
CA ARG A 84 -19.16 -12.61 -29.26
C ARG A 84 -20.30 -12.24 -28.32
N PRO A 85 -20.58 -10.94 -28.13
CA PRO A 85 -21.73 -10.52 -27.36
C PRO A 85 -23.02 -10.79 -28.12
N THR A 86 -24.16 -10.66 -27.45
CA THR A 86 -25.48 -10.54 -28.07
C THR A 86 -25.73 -9.16 -28.66
N SER A 87 -25.18 -8.13 -28.03
CA SER A 87 -25.36 -6.72 -28.43
C SER A 87 -24.26 -5.83 -27.86
N ILE A 88 -24.08 -4.67 -28.49
CA ILE A 88 -23.36 -3.53 -27.91
C ILE A 88 -24.41 -2.52 -27.46
N ILE A 89 -24.30 -2.01 -26.24
CA ILE A 89 -25.19 -1.00 -25.68
C ILE A 89 -24.35 0.23 -25.35
N LEU A 90 -24.68 1.37 -25.94
CA LEU A 90 -24.01 2.63 -25.66
C LEU A 90 -24.80 3.41 -24.61
N THR A 91 -24.11 3.87 -23.57
CA THR A 91 -24.67 4.84 -22.61
C THR A 91 -24.89 6.19 -23.29
N HIS A 92 -23.98 6.57 -24.18
CA HIS A 92 -24.07 7.71 -25.09
C HIS A 92 -22.99 7.61 -26.19
N GLY A 93 -23.01 8.52 -27.17
CA GLY A 93 -22.18 8.46 -28.37
C GLY A 93 -20.88 9.28 -28.37
N HIS A 94 -20.39 9.78 -27.24
CA HIS A 94 -19.10 10.47 -27.22
C HIS A 94 -17.94 9.55 -27.61
N PHE A 95 -16.85 10.17 -28.06
CA PHE A 95 -15.76 9.49 -28.75
C PHE A 95 -15.03 8.43 -27.91
N ASP A 96 -15.00 8.62 -26.61
CA ASP A 96 -14.40 7.73 -25.64
C ASP A 96 -15.33 6.60 -25.18
N HIS A 97 -16.61 6.63 -25.56
CA HIS A 97 -17.57 5.56 -25.30
C HIS A 97 -17.93 4.78 -26.58
N ALA A 98 -18.20 5.48 -27.69
CA ALA A 98 -18.60 4.88 -28.95
C ALA A 98 -17.44 4.63 -29.93
N GLY A 99 -16.21 4.96 -29.54
CA GLY A 99 -15.06 5.05 -30.44
C GLY A 99 -14.71 3.77 -31.21
N ASN A 100 -15.04 2.58 -30.68
CA ASN A 100 -14.82 1.30 -31.36
C ASN A 100 -16.12 0.61 -31.79
N ALA A 101 -17.28 1.23 -31.58
CA ALA A 101 -18.56 0.55 -31.64
C ALA A 101 -18.84 -0.02 -33.04
N LEU A 102 -18.61 0.75 -34.10
CA LEU A 102 -18.81 0.29 -35.48
C LEU A 102 -17.88 -0.88 -35.86
N ASP A 103 -16.61 -0.79 -35.50
CA ASP A 103 -15.62 -1.82 -35.82
C ASP A 103 -15.94 -3.13 -35.09
N LEU A 104 -16.26 -3.04 -33.79
CA LEU A 104 -16.65 -4.19 -32.98
C LEU A 104 -17.98 -4.81 -33.43
N ALA A 105 -18.97 -3.99 -33.77
CA ALA A 105 -20.26 -4.45 -34.27
C ALA A 105 -20.11 -5.22 -35.59
N ARG A 106 -19.26 -4.71 -36.50
CA ARG A 106 -18.96 -5.38 -37.78
C ARG A 106 -18.21 -6.69 -37.56
N ASP A 107 -17.21 -6.69 -36.68
CA ASP A 107 -16.38 -7.87 -36.43
C ASP A 107 -17.17 -9.01 -35.77
N TRP A 108 -18.06 -8.69 -34.83
CA TRP A 108 -18.89 -9.70 -34.16
C TRP A 108 -20.22 -9.99 -34.87
N GLY A 109 -20.64 -9.13 -35.79
CA GLY A 109 -21.92 -9.23 -36.47
C GLY A 109 -23.11 -8.98 -35.54
N VAL A 110 -23.02 -7.98 -34.66
CA VAL A 110 -24.01 -7.68 -33.60
C VAL A 110 -24.58 -6.28 -33.74
N PRO A 111 -25.83 -6.03 -33.29
CA PRO A 111 -26.41 -4.68 -33.28
C PRO A 111 -25.78 -3.79 -32.20
N ILE A 112 -25.80 -2.49 -32.46
CA ILE A 112 -25.53 -1.43 -31.48
C ILE A 112 -26.88 -0.86 -31.04
N TYR A 113 -27.09 -0.71 -29.74
CA TYR A 113 -28.25 -0.03 -29.19
C TYR A 113 -27.84 1.25 -28.47
N ALA A 114 -28.57 2.34 -28.73
CA ALA A 114 -28.43 3.61 -28.03
C ALA A 114 -29.81 4.26 -27.86
N HIS A 115 -29.93 5.25 -26.98
CA HIS A 115 -31.18 5.98 -26.85
C HIS A 115 -31.57 6.68 -28.17
N GLU A 116 -32.86 6.88 -28.42
CA GLU A 116 -33.34 7.48 -29.68
C GLU A 116 -32.75 8.88 -29.95
N LEU A 117 -32.55 9.67 -28.89
CA LEU A 117 -31.92 10.99 -28.94
C LEU A 117 -30.40 10.95 -29.21
N GLU A 118 -29.75 9.79 -29.13
CA GLU A 118 -28.35 9.62 -29.54
C GLU A 118 -28.22 9.29 -31.03
N LEU A 119 -29.28 8.79 -31.68
CA LEU A 119 -29.22 8.33 -33.07
C LEU A 119 -28.80 9.40 -34.08
N PRO A 120 -29.19 10.69 -33.97
CA PRO A 120 -28.71 11.72 -34.88
C PRO A 120 -27.18 11.83 -34.91
N TYR A 121 -26.53 11.66 -33.75
CA TYR A 121 -25.08 11.70 -33.62
C TYR A 121 -24.40 10.42 -34.06
N LEU A 122 -25.11 9.29 -34.07
CA LEU A 122 -24.56 7.99 -34.46
C LEU A 122 -24.87 7.62 -35.92
N THR A 123 -25.66 8.44 -36.62
CA THR A 123 -26.06 8.23 -38.03
C THR A 123 -25.69 9.40 -38.95
N GLY A 124 -24.77 10.27 -38.50
CA GLY A 124 -24.22 11.38 -39.28
C GLY A 124 -25.20 12.52 -39.56
N LYS A 125 -26.30 12.62 -38.80
CA LYS A 125 -27.32 13.67 -38.99
C LYS A 125 -27.04 14.94 -38.20
N SER A 126 -26.32 14.84 -37.08
CA SER A 126 -25.94 15.95 -36.22
C SER A 126 -24.59 15.69 -35.57
N ASP A 127 -23.88 16.77 -35.26
CA ASP A 127 -22.76 16.75 -34.32
C ASP A 127 -23.29 17.07 -32.90
N TYR A 128 -22.53 16.68 -31.87
CA TYR A 128 -22.83 17.07 -30.49
C TYR A 128 -22.65 18.58 -30.29
N PRO A 129 -23.30 19.19 -29.28
CA PRO A 129 -22.99 20.55 -28.89
C PRO A 129 -21.49 20.71 -28.60
N PRO A 130 -20.90 21.87 -28.94
CA PRO A 130 -19.48 22.10 -28.73
C PRO A 130 -19.12 22.04 -27.24
N GLN A 131 -17.93 21.53 -26.94
CA GLN A 131 -17.38 21.53 -25.60
C GLN A 131 -17.31 22.95 -24.99
N ASP A 132 -17.39 23.03 -23.67
CA ASP A 132 -17.28 24.25 -22.89
C ASP A 132 -15.97 24.26 -22.07
N PRO A 133 -14.88 24.85 -22.60
CA PRO A 133 -13.62 24.93 -21.87
C PRO A 133 -13.62 26.01 -20.77
N THR A 134 -14.72 26.77 -20.61
CA THR A 134 -14.80 27.91 -19.69
C THR A 134 -15.28 27.53 -18.28
N VAL A 135 -15.70 26.28 -18.09
CA VAL A 135 -16.11 25.73 -16.77
C VAL A 135 -14.96 25.61 -15.75
N GLY A 136 -13.71 25.77 -16.20
CA GLY A 136 -12.51 25.69 -15.37
C GLY A 136 -12.09 24.24 -15.07
N GLY A 137 -10.84 24.06 -14.62
CA GLY A 137 -10.26 22.74 -14.34
C GLY A 137 -9.44 22.16 -15.49
N ALA A 138 -8.73 21.06 -15.22
CA ALA A 138 -7.77 20.48 -16.15
C ALA A 138 -8.45 19.85 -17.38
N LEU A 139 -9.57 19.15 -17.18
CA LEU A 139 -10.35 18.55 -18.27
C LEU A 139 -10.92 19.62 -19.20
N ALA A 140 -11.39 20.75 -18.65
CA ALA A 140 -11.87 21.89 -19.44
C ALA A 140 -10.81 22.49 -20.35
N GLN A 141 -9.54 22.52 -19.94
CA GLN A 141 -8.48 22.98 -20.83
C GLN A 141 -8.15 21.96 -21.93
N MET A 142 -8.24 20.67 -21.62
CA MET A 142 -8.02 19.59 -22.59
C MET A 142 -9.18 19.46 -23.58
N SER A 143 -10.41 19.78 -23.16
CA SER A 143 -11.62 19.58 -23.96
C SER A 143 -11.60 20.35 -25.28
N ARG A 144 -10.83 21.43 -25.36
CA ARG A 144 -10.58 22.21 -26.59
C ARG A 144 -10.11 21.37 -27.78
N LEU A 145 -9.55 20.19 -27.53
CA LEU A 145 -9.04 19.27 -28.54
C LEU A 145 -9.97 18.06 -28.78
N PHE A 146 -11.06 17.94 -28.02
CA PHE A 146 -11.97 16.82 -28.14
C PHE A 146 -12.88 16.97 -29.36
N PRO A 147 -13.17 15.88 -30.07
CA PRO A 147 -14.11 15.91 -31.16
C PRO A 147 -15.52 15.98 -30.59
N HIS A 148 -16.36 16.80 -31.20
CA HIS A 148 -17.80 16.80 -30.97
C HIS A 148 -18.55 16.23 -32.19
N SER A 149 -17.82 15.85 -33.26
CA SER A 149 -18.42 15.34 -34.47
C SER A 149 -19.07 13.99 -34.26
N GLY A 150 -20.28 13.84 -34.80
CA GLY A 150 -20.99 12.58 -34.79
C GLY A 150 -20.30 11.49 -35.63
N TYR A 151 -20.74 10.26 -35.41
CA TYR A 151 -20.42 9.08 -36.18
C TYR A 151 -21.50 8.78 -37.23
N ASP A 152 -21.15 7.94 -38.21
CA ASP A 152 -22.13 7.28 -39.07
C ASP A 152 -21.95 5.77 -38.98
N PHE A 153 -22.77 5.15 -38.13
CA PHE A 153 -22.84 3.71 -37.94
C PHE A 153 -23.85 3.06 -38.92
N GLY A 154 -24.57 3.84 -39.72
CA GLY A 154 -25.60 3.34 -40.62
C GLY A 154 -26.71 2.56 -39.89
N SER A 155 -27.17 1.47 -40.48
CA SER A 155 -28.29 0.67 -39.94
C SER A 155 -27.90 -0.31 -38.82
N VAL A 156 -26.62 -0.36 -38.43
CA VAL A 156 -26.18 -1.26 -37.34
C VAL A 156 -26.58 -0.72 -35.96
N VAL A 157 -26.79 0.60 -35.86
CA VAL A 157 -27.30 1.24 -34.64
C VAL A 157 -28.83 1.29 -34.66
N GLN A 158 -29.43 0.91 -33.55
CA GLN A 158 -30.88 0.81 -33.34
C GLN A 158 -31.26 1.55 -32.05
N PRO A 159 -32.49 2.07 -31.95
CA PRO A 159 -32.98 2.63 -30.69
C PRO A 159 -33.10 1.54 -29.62
N LEU A 160 -32.75 1.87 -28.38
CA LEU A 160 -33.13 1.08 -27.21
C LEU A 160 -34.66 0.95 -27.11
N PRO A 161 -35.19 -0.18 -26.60
CA PRO A 161 -36.62 -0.36 -26.38
C PRO A 161 -37.21 0.72 -25.45
N GLN A 162 -38.36 1.28 -25.84
CA GLN A 162 -39.05 2.32 -25.06
C GLN A 162 -39.69 1.79 -23.75
N ASP A 163 -39.84 0.47 -23.62
CA ASP A 163 -40.31 -0.17 -22.39
C ASP A 163 -39.23 -0.25 -21.28
N GLY A 164 -38.02 0.25 -21.57
CA GLY A 164 -36.90 0.27 -20.63
C GLY A 164 -36.16 -1.06 -20.53
N SER A 165 -36.49 -2.07 -21.34
CA SER A 165 -35.75 -3.32 -21.40
C SER A 165 -34.37 -3.14 -22.05
N VAL A 166 -33.40 -3.99 -21.66
CA VAL A 166 -32.05 -3.97 -22.21
C VAL A 166 -31.85 -5.20 -23.11
N PRO A 167 -31.67 -5.04 -24.43
CA PRO A 167 -31.48 -6.16 -25.35
C PRO A 167 -30.30 -7.06 -24.97
N GLY A 168 -30.57 -8.34 -24.69
CA GLY A 168 -29.58 -9.33 -24.25
C GLY A 168 -29.36 -9.40 -22.74
N LEU A 169 -30.01 -8.53 -21.95
CA LEU A 169 -29.80 -8.42 -20.49
C LEU A 169 -31.15 -8.30 -19.75
N PRO A 170 -31.90 -9.41 -19.57
CA PRO A 170 -33.28 -9.36 -19.06
C PRO A 170 -33.43 -8.85 -17.61
N ASP A 171 -32.38 -8.99 -16.79
CA ASP A 171 -32.37 -8.52 -15.39
C ASP A 171 -32.06 -7.02 -15.27
N TRP A 172 -31.77 -6.35 -16.39
CA TRP A 172 -31.36 -4.95 -16.43
C TRP A 172 -32.46 -4.07 -17.02
N ARG A 173 -32.55 -2.85 -16.52
CA ARG A 173 -33.39 -1.78 -17.11
C ARG A 173 -32.58 -0.57 -17.49
N VAL A 174 -33.00 0.08 -18.57
CA VAL A 174 -32.54 1.40 -19.00
C VAL A 174 -33.18 2.47 -18.13
N ILE A 175 -32.37 3.40 -17.64
CA ILE A 175 -32.81 4.63 -16.99
C ILE A 175 -32.36 5.79 -17.88
N HIS A 176 -33.30 6.55 -18.44
CA HIS A 176 -32.96 7.77 -19.16
C HIS A 176 -32.44 8.82 -18.18
N THR A 177 -31.19 9.24 -18.40
CA THR A 177 -30.42 10.13 -17.54
C THR A 177 -29.83 11.29 -18.35
N PRO A 178 -30.67 12.18 -18.92
CA PRO A 178 -30.22 13.31 -19.72
C PRO A 178 -29.39 14.30 -18.89
N GLY A 179 -28.54 15.07 -19.57
CA GLY A 179 -27.78 16.17 -18.99
C GLY A 179 -26.37 16.25 -19.55
N HIS A 180 -25.64 15.14 -19.50
CA HIS A 180 -24.36 15.00 -20.17
C HIS A 180 -24.56 15.11 -21.70
N THR A 181 -25.41 14.23 -22.24
CA THR A 181 -26.04 14.38 -23.55
C THR A 181 -27.57 14.28 -23.39
N ALA A 182 -28.32 14.69 -24.41
CA ALA A 182 -29.80 14.62 -24.37
C ALA A 182 -30.32 13.18 -24.32
N GLY A 183 -29.62 12.24 -24.95
CA GLY A 183 -29.97 10.82 -24.97
C GLY A 183 -29.18 9.95 -24.02
N HIS A 184 -28.43 10.51 -23.07
CA HIS A 184 -27.63 9.73 -22.14
C HIS A 184 -28.50 8.76 -21.31
N VAL A 185 -28.03 7.51 -21.14
CA VAL A 185 -28.71 6.50 -20.31
C VAL A 185 -27.78 5.83 -19.30
N SER A 186 -28.35 5.39 -18.19
CA SER A 186 -27.71 4.54 -17.19
C SER A 186 -28.42 3.18 -17.14
N LEU A 187 -27.73 2.13 -16.69
CA LEU A 187 -28.30 0.78 -16.60
C LEU A 187 -28.35 0.33 -15.13
N PHE A 188 -29.50 -0.20 -14.71
CA PHE A 188 -29.69 -0.66 -13.34
C PHE A 188 -30.19 -2.10 -13.28
N ARG A 189 -29.62 -2.87 -12.36
CA ARG A 189 -30.05 -4.24 -12.06
C ARG A 189 -30.59 -4.34 -10.64
N GLU A 190 -31.88 -4.68 -10.53
CA GLU A 190 -32.60 -4.62 -9.24
C GLU A 190 -32.08 -5.66 -8.24
N ARG A 191 -31.77 -6.88 -8.69
CA ARG A 191 -31.46 -8.04 -7.81
C ARG A 191 -30.27 -7.82 -6.87
N ASP A 192 -29.27 -7.03 -7.29
CA ASP A 192 -28.08 -6.70 -6.50
C ASP A 192 -27.78 -5.20 -6.47
N ARG A 193 -28.75 -4.39 -6.92
CA ARG A 193 -28.72 -2.93 -6.96
C ARG A 193 -27.44 -2.37 -7.59
N THR A 194 -26.95 -3.05 -8.63
CA THR A 194 -25.80 -2.60 -9.41
C THR A 194 -26.24 -1.53 -10.39
N LEU A 195 -25.55 -0.39 -10.35
CA LEU A 195 -25.79 0.76 -11.23
C LEU A 195 -24.55 1.03 -12.09
N ILE A 196 -24.73 0.94 -13.42
CA ILE A 196 -23.77 1.43 -14.41
C ILE A 196 -24.24 2.82 -14.83
N THR A 197 -23.55 3.86 -14.40
CA THR A 197 -24.03 5.24 -14.55
C THR A 197 -23.72 5.85 -15.90
N GLY A 198 -22.80 5.28 -16.68
CA GLY A 198 -22.18 6.01 -17.78
C GLY A 198 -21.57 7.31 -17.26
N ASP A 199 -21.81 8.40 -17.97
CA ASP A 199 -21.36 9.75 -17.64
C ASP A 199 -22.44 10.61 -16.99
N ALA A 200 -23.52 10.02 -16.46
CA ALA A 200 -24.45 10.75 -15.60
C ALA A 200 -23.77 11.27 -14.31
N LEU A 201 -22.71 10.58 -13.87
CA LEU A 201 -21.78 10.97 -12.81
C LEU A 201 -20.45 10.25 -13.01
N ALA A 202 -19.41 10.66 -12.29
CA ALA A 202 -18.13 9.95 -12.22
C ALA A 202 -17.83 9.47 -10.80
N THR A 203 -16.97 8.46 -10.67
CA THR A 203 -16.44 7.99 -9.36
C THR A 203 -14.99 8.43 -9.12
N VAL A 204 -14.56 9.47 -9.84
CA VAL A 204 -13.25 10.12 -9.71
C VAL A 204 -13.39 11.62 -9.99
N ASN A 205 -12.56 12.45 -9.36
CA ASN A 205 -12.48 13.87 -9.67
C ASN A 205 -11.70 14.10 -10.99
N GLN A 206 -12.44 14.40 -12.05
CA GLN A 206 -11.88 14.62 -13.39
C GLN A 206 -11.23 16.00 -13.57
N GLU A 207 -11.46 16.93 -12.64
CA GLU A 207 -10.95 18.30 -12.76
C GLU A 207 -9.54 18.47 -12.16
N SER A 208 -9.05 17.46 -11.44
CA SER A 208 -7.71 17.44 -10.86
C SER A 208 -6.83 16.42 -11.58
N VAL A 209 -5.69 16.89 -12.09
CA VAL A 209 -4.67 16.04 -12.73
C VAL A 209 -4.14 15.00 -11.74
N ILE A 210 -4.10 15.31 -10.44
CA ILE A 210 -3.66 14.38 -9.40
C ILE A 210 -4.66 13.24 -9.26
N THR A 211 -5.97 13.53 -9.19
CA THR A 211 -7.00 12.51 -9.01
C THR A 211 -7.29 11.72 -10.27
N LEU A 212 -7.10 12.30 -11.46
CA LEU A 212 -7.05 11.56 -12.72
C LEU A 212 -5.91 10.52 -12.77
N VAL A 213 -4.87 10.70 -11.95
CA VAL A 213 -3.73 9.79 -11.82
C VAL A 213 -3.86 8.85 -10.60
N THR A 214 -4.37 9.33 -9.46
CA THR A 214 -4.52 8.52 -8.23
C THR A 214 -5.79 7.67 -8.19
N LEU A 215 -6.79 8.00 -9.02
CA LEU A 215 -8.10 7.33 -9.08
C LEU A 215 -8.78 7.20 -7.71
N GLU A 216 -8.65 8.23 -6.87
CA GLU A 216 -9.39 8.32 -5.62
C GLU A 216 -10.90 8.19 -5.85
N ARG A 217 -11.53 7.30 -5.08
CA ARG A 217 -12.97 7.00 -5.21
C ARG A 217 -13.79 8.11 -4.58
N GLU A 218 -14.43 8.92 -5.41
CA GLU A 218 -15.31 10.01 -4.97
C GLU A 218 -16.44 10.17 -5.98
N LEU A 219 -17.69 10.30 -5.52
CA LEU A 219 -18.79 10.67 -6.40
C LEU A 219 -18.64 12.12 -6.85
N ARG A 220 -18.63 12.32 -8.17
CA ARG A 220 -18.40 13.62 -8.79
C ARG A 220 -19.41 13.87 -9.91
N GLN A 221 -19.60 15.14 -10.21
CA GLN A 221 -20.42 15.60 -11.32
C GLN A 221 -20.01 14.96 -12.66
N PRO A 222 -20.92 14.89 -13.65
CA PRO A 222 -20.58 14.46 -15.00
C PRO A 222 -19.43 15.30 -15.59
N PRO A 223 -18.72 14.81 -16.62
CA PRO A 223 -17.63 15.56 -17.25
C PRO A 223 -18.07 16.97 -17.63
N ALA A 224 -17.60 17.97 -16.88
CA ALA A 224 -18.17 19.32 -16.90
C ALA A 224 -18.09 20.00 -18.27
N PRO A 225 -16.99 19.88 -19.03
CA PRO A 225 -16.86 20.54 -20.34
C PRO A 225 -17.77 19.97 -21.42
N LEU A 226 -18.35 18.79 -21.20
CA LEU A 226 -19.22 18.10 -22.17
C LEU A 226 -20.67 18.02 -21.67
N THR A 227 -20.94 18.49 -20.45
CA THR A 227 -22.29 18.49 -19.88
C THR A 227 -23.06 19.71 -20.37
N THR A 228 -24.15 19.46 -21.10
CA THR A 228 -24.87 20.47 -21.90
C THR A 228 -26.19 20.92 -21.28
N ASP A 229 -26.67 20.19 -20.27
CA ASP A 229 -27.84 20.55 -19.47
C ASP A 229 -27.63 20.15 -18.00
N TRP A 230 -27.32 21.13 -17.16
CA TRP A 230 -27.04 20.94 -15.73
C TRP A 230 -28.29 20.72 -14.87
N GLU A 231 -29.46 21.15 -15.33
CA GLU A 231 -30.72 20.92 -14.62
C GLU A 231 -31.18 19.47 -14.86
N ALA A 232 -31.16 19.02 -16.11
CA ALA A 232 -31.40 17.63 -16.45
C ALA A 232 -30.39 16.68 -15.75
N ALA A 233 -29.10 17.04 -15.71
CA ALA A 233 -28.08 16.25 -15.00
C ALA A 233 -28.40 16.09 -13.51
N ARG A 234 -28.85 17.17 -12.86
CA ARG A 234 -29.25 17.16 -11.44
C ARG A 234 -30.44 16.22 -11.20
N ASP A 235 -31.46 16.31 -12.05
CA ASP A 235 -32.65 15.47 -11.92
C ASP A 235 -32.36 14.00 -12.23
N SER A 236 -31.46 13.74 -13.18
CA SER A 236 -30.91 12.40 -13.43
C SER A 236 -30.21 11.84 -12.20
N ILE A 237 -29.33 12.60 -11.54
CA ILE A 237 -28.63 12.17 -10.32
C ILE A 237 -29.63 11.88 -9.19
N ARG A 238 -30.68 12.71 -9.02
CA ARG A 238 -31.75 12.46 -8.03
C ARG A 238 -32.48 11.15 -8.32
N ARG A 239 -32.88 10.93 -9.57
CA ARG A 239 -33.53 9.68 -10.00
C ARG A 239 -32.63 8.48 -9.75
N LEU A 240 -31.33 8.58 -10.03
CA LEU A 240 -30.37 7.51 -9.74
C LEU A 240 -30.19 7.26 -8.24
N ALA A 241 -30.26 8.30 -7.39
CA ALA A 241 -30.18 8.15 -5.95
C ALA A 241 -31.42 7.44 -5.35
N GLU A 242 -32.61 7.67 -5.91
CA GLU A 242 -33.85 6.97 -5.54
C GLU A 242 -33.77 5.45 -5.78
N LEU A 243 -32.92 5.02 -6.71
CA LEU A 243 -32.60 3.61 -6.93
C LEU A 243 -31.75 3.00 -5.80
N GLN A 244 -31.33 3.77 -4.79
CA GLN A 244 -30.51 3.36 -3.64
C GLN A 244 -29.45 2.28 -3.98
N PRO A 245 -28.54 2.54 -4.93
CA PRO A 245 -27.60 1.53 -5.41
C PRO A 245 -26.65 1.09 -4.30
N THR A 246 -26.31 -0.20 -4.27
CA THR A 246 -25.27 -0.74 -3.38
C THR A 246 -23.94 -0.91 -4.10
N VAL A 247 -23.95 -0.88 -5.43
CA VAL A 247 -22.75 -0.86 -6.28
C VAL A 247 -22.93 0.22 -7.35
N ILE A 248 -21.96 1.13 -7.46
CA ILE A 248 -21.92 2.16 -8.51
C ILE A 248 -20.66 1.94 -9.33
N THR A 249 -20.80 1.95 -10.65
CA THR A 249 -19.68 2.01 -11.59
C THR A 249 -19.99 3.01 -12.69
N ALA A 250 -19.02 3.85 -13.03
CA ALA A 250 -19.19 4.99 -13.92
C ALA A 250 -18.28 4.92 -15.14
N GLY A 251 -18.61 5.69 -16.18
CA GLY A 251 -17.77 5.86 -17.37
C GLY A 251 -16.33 6.24 -17.01
N HIS A 252 -16.16 7.04 -15.96
CA HIS A 252 -14.85 7.44 -15.43
C HIS A 252 -14.71 7.16 -13.93
N GLY A 253 -13.57 6.57 -13.55
CA GLY A 253 -13.21 6.26 -12.16
C GLY A 253 -13.27 4.76 -11.82
N LEU A 254 -13.07 4.42 -10.54
CA LEU A 254 -13.12 3.03 -10.07
C LEU A 254 -14.53 2.68 -9.53
N PRO A 255 -14.98 1.42 -9.62
CA PRO A 255 -16.23 1.00 -8.99
C PRO A 255 -16.25 1.27 -7.48
N MET A 256 -17.41 1.69 -6.98
CA MET A 256 -17.72 1.89 -5.56
C MET A 256 -18.69 0.80 -5.09
N LYS A 257 -18.24 -0.05 -4.17
CA LYS A 257 -18.99 -1.24 -3.69
C LYS A 257 -18.83 -1.51 -2.19
N GLU A 258 -18.16 -0.61 -1.47
CA GLU A 258 -17.83 -0.76 -0.05
C GLU A 258 -18.43 0.42 0.73
N GLY A 259 -18.83 0.16 1.98
CA GLY A 259 -19.48 1.15 2.84
C GLY A 259 -20.93 1.49 2.43
N ASP A 260 -21.41 2.63 2.92
CA ASP A 260 -22.77 3.13 2.67
C ASP A 260 -22.88 3.80 1.29
N VAL A 261 -22.86 3.01 0.20
CA VAL A 261 -22.93 3.52 -1.18
C VAL A 261 -24.25 4.23 -1.45
N ALA A 262 -25.36 3.67 -0.98
CA ALA A 262 -26.68 4.28 -1.16
C ALA A 262 -26.79 5.63 -0.46
N GLY A 263 -26.33 5.75 0.79
CA GLY A 263 -26.31 7.02 1.50
C GLY A 263 -25.29 8.02 0.94
N GLN A 264 -24.15 7.55 0.41
CA GLN A 264 -23.23 8.41 -0.35
C GLN A 264 -23.91 9.01 -1.58
N MET A 265 -24.65 8.21 -2.34
CA MET A 265 -25.40 8.66 -3.51
C MET A 265 -26.52 9.65 -3.14
N GLN A 266 -27.23 9.40 -2.03
CA GLN A 266 -28.25 10.31 -1.51
C GLN A 266 -27.66 11.66 -1.10
N ARG A 267 -26.54 11.66 -0.36
CA ARG A 267 -25.83 12.89 0.00
C ARG A 267 -25.36 13.64 -1.25
N PHE A 268 -24.76 12.92 -2.21
CA PHE A 268 -24.32 13.51 -3.47
C PHE A 268 -25.46 14.18 -4.24
N ALA A 269 -26.63 13.53 -4.34
CA ALA A 269 -27.80 14.11 -4.99
C ALA A 269 -28.33 15.37 -4.28
N GLN A 270 -28.23 15.42 -2.95
CA GLN A 270 -28.64 16.59 -2.16
C GLN A 270 -27.64 17.76 -2.29
N THR A 271 -26.35 17.47 -2.41
CA THR A 271 -25.27 18.46 -2.47
C THR A 271 -24.82 18.79 -3.88
N PHE A 272 -25.44 18.23 -4.92
CA PHE A 272 -25.04 18.44 -6.30
C PHE A 272 -25.12 19.92 -6.69
N THR A 273 -24.03 20.44 -7.24
CA THR A 273 -23.95 21.81 -7.76
C THR A 273 -23.42 21.79 -9.18
N SER A 274 -24.01 22.63 -10.04
CA SER A 274 -23.42 22.93 -11.36
C SER A 274 -22.18 23.80 -11.20
N PRO A 275 -21.30 23.86 -12.22
CA PRO A 275 -20.19 24.82 -12.25
C PRO A 275 -20.68 26.26 -12.05
N ALA A 276 -19.81 27.11 -11.50
CA ALA A 276 -20.14 28.51 -11.22
C ALA A 276 -20.21 29.38 -12.50
N HIS A 277 -19.49 28.99 -13.55
CA HIS A 277 -19.44 29.68 -14.85
C HIS A 277 -19.36 28.65 -15.97
N GLY A 278 -19.83 29.02 -17.15
CA GLY A 278 -19.83 28.15 -18.33
C GLY A 278 -20.91 28.56 -19.33
N ARG A 279 -20.71 28.20 -20.59
CA ARG A 279 -21.67 28.35 -21.68
C ARG A 279 -23.03 27.75 -21.34
N TYR A 280 -23.04 26.57 -20.72
CA TYR A 280 -24.26 25.79 -20.46
C TYR A 280 -24.84 26.00 -19.04
N VAL A 281 -24.21 26.84 -18.21
CA VAL A 281 -24.61 27.00 -16.79
C VAL A 281 -25.93 27.75 -16.65
N HIS A 282 -26.20 28.72 -17.51
CA HIS A 282 -27.42 29.55 -17.42
C HIS A 282 -28.52 29.11 -18.39
N GLU A 283 -28.14 28.51 -19.51
CA GLU A 283 -29.06 28.05 -20.54
C GLU A 283 -28.52 26.75 -21.13
N PRO A 284 -29.31 25.67 -21.24
CA PRO A 284 -28.84 24.40 -21.79
C PRO A 284 -28.85 24.40 -23.33
N ALA A 285 -28.07 23.50 -23.93
CA ALA A 285 -28.30 23.12 -25.32
C ALA A 285 -29.62 22.35 -25.44
N ARG A 286 -30.27 22.44 -26.60
CA ARG A 286 -31.50 21.67 -26.89
C ARG A 286 -31.27 20.76 -28.08
N ALA A 287 -31.78 19.54 -27.98
CA ALA A 287 -31.74 18.55 -29.04
C ALA A 287 -33.05 17.74 -29.06
N ASP A 288 -33.41 17.25 -30.24
CA ASP A 288 -34.56 16.36 -30.48
C ASP A 288 -34.13 15.14 -31.33
N GLU A 289 -35.07 14.34 -31.82
CA GLU A 289 -34.78 13.16 -32.65
C GLU A 289 -34.11 13.47 -34.01
N ARG A 290 -33.91 14.76 -34.34
CA ARG A 290 -33.20 15.23 -35.54
C ARG A 290 -31.80 15.73 -35.22
N GLY A 291 -31.47 15.93 -33.95
CA GLY A 291 -30.17 16.41 -33.47
C GLY A 291 -30.24 17.73 -32.71
N VAL A 292 -29.14 18.49 -32.71
CA VAL A 292 -29.06 19.77 -31.99
C VAL A 292 -29.95 20.81 -32.66
N THR A 293 -30.89 21.38 -31.90
CA THR A 293 -31.80 22.45 -32.37
C THR A 293 -31.41 23.82 -31.84
N TYR A 294 -30.69 23.88 -30.72
CA TYR A 294 -30.22 25.12 -30.12
C TYR A 294 -28.93 24.92 -29.34
N VAL A 295 -28.01 25.87 -29.47
CA VAL A 295 -26.82 25.98 -28.62
C VAL A 295 -26.74 27.43 -28.11
N PRO A 296 -26.67 27.66 -26.79
CA PRO A 296 -26.44 28.98 -26.21
C PRO A 296 -25.22 29.66 -26.84
N PRO A 297 -25.16 31.00 -26.90
CA PRO A 297 -23.98 31.70 -27.42
C PRO A 297 -22.74 31.41 -26.57
N PRO A 298 -21.53 31.42 -27.16
CA PRO A 298 -20.28 31.23 -26.40
C PRO A 298 -20.07 32.35 -25.37
N VAL A 299 -19.54 32.01 -24.20
CA VAL A 299 -19.18 32.97 -23.14
C VAL A 299 -17.71 33.42 -23.27
N PRO A 300 -17.33 34.58 -22.69
CA PRO A 300 -15.95 35.07 -22.77
C PRO A 300 -14.94 34.06 -22.21
N ASP A 301 -13.94 33.72 -23.04
CA ASP A 301 -12.87 32.79 -22.70
C ASP A 301 -11.51 33.53 -22.65
N PRO A 302 -11.10 34.06 -21.49
CA PRO A 302 -9.84 34.78 -21.36
C PRO A 302 -8.60 33.89 -21.56
N ALA A 303 -8.72 32.57 -21.37
CA ALA A 303 -7.62 31.61 -21.54
C ALA A 303 -7.39 31.23 -23.02
N GLY A 304 -8.40 31.37 -23.87
CA GLY A 304 -8.36 30.99 -25.30
C GLY A 304 -7.31 31.74 -26.14
N LYS A 305 -6.78 32.87 -25.66
CA LYS A 305 -5.76 33.68 -26.39
C LYS A 305 -4.31 33.25 -26.15
N PHE A 306 -4.01 32.52 -25.07
CA PHE A 306 -2.62 32.23 -24.64
C PHE A 306 -2.20 30.76 -24.79
N ILE A 307 -3.11 29.86 -25.15
CA ILE A 307 -2.89 28.42 -25.01
C ILE A 307 -3.25 27.68 -26.32
N LYS A 308 -2.54 27.98 -27.42
CA LYS A 308 -2.49 27.04 -28.56
C LYS A 308 -1.32 26.06 -28.45
N GLY A 309 -0.30 26.36 -27.64
CA GLY A 309 0.91 25.53 -27.47
C GLY A 309 0.98 24.71 -26.18
N ALA A 310 0.55 25.25 -25.03
CA ALA A 310 0.77 24.62 -23.73
C ALA A 310 -0.25 23.51 -23.37
N ALA A 311 -1.49 23.59 -23.87
CA ALA A 311 -2.49 22.53 -23.69
C ALA A 311 -2.09 21.23 -24.42
N LEU A 312 -1.46 21.34 -25.60
CA LEU A 312 -0.93 20.18 -26.32
C LEU A 312 0.22 19.51 -25.55
N ALA A 313 1.06 20.27 -24.86
CA ALA A 313 2.19 19.74 -24.08
C ALA A 313 1.77 19.09 -22.75
N LEU A 314 0.74 19.63 -22.09
CA LEU A 314 0.19 19.04 -20.85
C LEU A 314 -0.71 17.84 -21.13
N ALA A 315 -1.53 17.89 -22.19
CA ALA A 315 -2.34 16.74 -22.62
C ALA A 315 -1.46 15.62 -23.21
N ALA A 316 -0.47 15.96 -24.04
CA ALA A 316 0.51 14.98 -24.50
C ALA A 316 1.38 14.50 -23.35
N GLY A 317 1.75 15.33 -22.37
CA GLY A 317 2.54 14.93 -21.21
C GLY A 317 1.81 13.98 -20.27
N ALA A 318 0.52 14.21 -20.00
CA ALA A 318 -0.31 13.33 -19.17
C ALA A 318 -0.64 12.02 -19.90
N VAL A 319 -0.98 12.08 -21.19
CA VAL A 319 -1.20 10.89 -22.02
C VAL A 319 0.11 10.12 -22.21
N VAL A 320 1.24 10.78 -22.46
CA VAL A 320 2.58 10.16 -22.53
C VAL A 320 3.03 9.62 -21.18
N ALA A 321 2.70 10.22 -20.04
CA ALA A 321 2.99 9.66 -18.72
C ALA A 321 2.19 8.36 -18.46
N VAL A 322 0.90 8.36 -18.80
CA VAL A 322 0.03 7.16 -18.73
C VAL A 322 0.51 6.07 -19.70
N LEU A 323 1.10 6.44 -20.85
CA LEU A 323 1.63 5.49 -21.84
C LEU A 323 3.07 5.06 -21.59
N TRP A 324 3.88 5.88 -20.96
CA TRP A 324 5.27 5.58 -20.59
C TRP A 324 5.28 4.59 -19.42
N GLN A 325 4.31 4.73 -18.51
CA GLN A 325 3.97 3.73 -17.50
C GLN A 325 3.24 2.50 -18.05
N ARG A 326 2.85 2.44 -19.34
CA ARG A 326 2.35 1.22 -20.02
C ARG A 326 3.27 0.61 -21.11
N THR A 327 4.38 1.27 -21.48
CA THR A 327 5.40 0.79 -22.44
C THR A 327 6.82 0.40 -21.92
N THR A 328 7.37 0.80 -20.77
CA THR A 328 8.69 0.31 -20.27
C THR A 328 8.80 -1.08 -19.58
N GLY A 329 7.76 -1.93 -19.46
CA GLY A 329 7.91 -3.31 -18.99
C GLY A 329 7.05 -4.23 -19.84
N VAL A 330 7.61 -5.37 -20.26
CA VAL A 330 7.21 -6.32 -21.34
C VAL A 330 8.18 -6.30 -22.55
N ARG A 331 9.14 -7.24 -22.62
CA ARG A 331 10.31 -7.26 -23.52
C ARG A 331 11.62 -7.94 -22.97
N GLY A 332 11.92 -9.25 -23.01
CA GLY A 332 11.13 -10.37 -23.56
C GLY A 332 11.02 -11.69 -22.75
N ARG A 333 10.11 -12.52 -23.28
CA ARG A 333 10.01 -14.01 -23.23
C ARG A 333 9.85 -14.66 -21.84
N ARG A 334 8.72 -15.37 -21.69
CA ARG A 334 7.97 -15.60 -20.42
C ARG A 334 7.37 -14.30 -19.90
N ALA A 335 6.21 -14.40 -19.26
CA ALA A 335 5.38 -13.30 -18.77
C ALA A 335 6.24 -12.09 -18.41
N GLN A 336 6.12 -11.03 -19.18
CA GLN A 336 6.57 -9.73 -18.76
C GLN A 336 5.39 -8.84 -19.13
N ALA A 337 4.87 -7.90 -18.35
CA ALA A 337 5.07 -7.42 -17.00
C ALA A 337 4.40 -6.03 -16.83
N ALA A 338 3.85 -5.35 -17.85
CA ALA A 338 3.63 -3.90 -17.86
C ALA A 338 4.88 -3.10 -17.37
N PRO A 339 5.03 -1.83 -17.70
CA PRO A 339 6.00 -1.01 -17.01
C PRO A 339 5.47 -0.68 -15.65
N SER A 340 6.36 -0.76 -14.69
CA SER A 340 6.17 -0.11 -13.43
C SER A 340 5.81 1.36 -13.69
N LEU A 341 4.68 1.83 -13.13
CA LEU A 341 4.64 3.19 -12.55
C LEU A 341 5.99 3.41 -11.84
N PRO A 342 6.54 4.62 -11.68
CA PRO A 342 7.44 4.84 -10.56
C PRO A 342 6.66 4.47 -9.29
N SER A 343 6.68 3.19 -8.96
CA SER A 343 6.32 2.66 -7.68
C SER A 343 7.42 3.11 -6.74
N HIS A 344 7.14 3.08 -5.45
CA HIS A 344 8.24 3.10 -4.50
C HIS A 344 9.26 2.05 -4.97
N LYS A 345 10.51 2.46 -5.24
CA LYS A 345 11.55 1.50 -5.56
C LYS A 345 11.73 0.69 -4.29
N ALA A 346 11.32 -0.57 -4.28
CA ALA A 346 11.87 -1.52 -3.33
C ALA A 346 13.39 -1.47 -3.56
N THR A 347 14.14 -0.97 -2.58
CA THR A 347 15.59 -0.75 -2.72
C THR A 347 16.33 -2.07 -2.86
N SER A 348 15.80 -3.13 -2.26
CA SER A 348 16.30 -4.51 -2.38
C SER A 348 15.15 -5.52 -2.23
N ALA A 349 15.16 -6.61 -2.99
CA ALA A 349 14.19 -7.69 -2.83
C ALA A 349 14.53 -8.51 -1.56
N ILE A 350 13.54 -8.71 -0.68
CA ILE A 350 13.68 -9.55 0.50
C ILE A 350 13.24 -10.99 0.20
N GLU A 351 13.98 -11.96 0.73
CA GLU A 351 13.74 -13.40 0.62
C GLU A 351 13.14 -13.91 1.94
N GLN A 352 12.02 -14.61 1.89
CA GLN A 352 11.48 -15.28 3.08
C GLN A 352 12.28 -16.56 3.34
N VAL A 353 12.89 -16.66 4.52
CA VAL A 353 13.70 -17.80 4.95
C VAL A 353 12.83 -18.82 5.68
N VAL A 354 11.94 -18.34 6.55
CA VAL A 354 11.01 -19.16 7.34
C VAL A 354 9.68 -18.42 7.49
N ALA A 355 8.58 -19.17 7.38
CA ALA A 355 7.25 -18.72 7.74
C ALA A 355 6.85 -19.34 9.09
N PHE A 356 6.38 -18.54 10.04
CA PHE A 356 5.96 -19.01 11.36
C PHE A 356 4.43 -18.97 11.47
N THR A 357 3.81 -20.14 11.64
CA THR A 357 2.35 -20.28 11.76
C THR A 357 1.86 -20.35 13.21
N ASP A 358 2.75 -20.53 14.18
CA ASP A 358 2.37 -20.80 15.57
C ASP A 358 2.69 -19.62 16.49
N SER A 359 3.97 -19.41 16.80
CA SER A 359 4.44 -18.38 17.72
C SER A 359 5.07 -17.20 16.96
N MET A 360 4.81 -15.99 17.45
CA MET A 360 5.37 -14.75 16.90
C MET A 360 6.86 -14.61 17.25
N PRO A 361 7.77 -14.54 16.27
CA PRO A 361 9.20 -14.36 16.52
C PRO A 361 9.51 -12.89 16.86
N THR A 362 10.53 -12.66 17.68
CA THR A 362 11.13 -11.31 17.84
C THR A 362 12.58 -11.31 17.38
N GLY A 363 13.44 -12.13 17.97
CA GLY A 363 14.86 -12.16 17.63
C GLY A 363 15.25 -13.16 16.55
N VAL A 364 16.34 -12.84 15.85
CA VAL A 364 17.07 -13.74 14.96
C VAL A 364 18.58 -13.53 15.09
N THR A 365 19.34 -14.61 14.98
CA THR A 365 20.79 -14.54 14.76
C THR A 365 21.27 -15.69 13.88
N VAL A 366 22.35 -15.45 13.13
CA VAL A 366 22.94 -16.45 12.22
C VAL A 366 24.41 -16.64 12.55
N GLU A 367 24.82 -17.89 12.75
CA GLU A 367 26.22 -18.23 13.05
C GLU A 367 27.08 -18.35 11.77
N GLU A 368 28.40 -18.38 11.91
CA GLU A 368 29.36 -18.37 10.80
C GLU A 368 29.16 -19.48 9.75
N GLY A 369 28.75 -20.67 10.17
CA GLY A 369 28.40 -21.83 9.33
C GLY A 369 26.98 -21.83 8.77
N GLY A 370 26.17 -20.80 9.08
CA GLY A 370 24.83 -20.61 8.52
C GLY A 370 23.67 -21.21 9.32
N ARG A 371 23.89 -21.77 10.53
CA ARG A 371 22.76 -22.13 11.41
C ARG A 371 22.03 -20.86 11.86
N ILE A 372 20.72 -20.93 11.87
CA ILE A 372 19.83 -19.80 12.19
C ILE A 372 19.14 -20.10 13.52
N PHE A 373 19.20 -19.15 14.45
CA PHE A 373 18.51 -19.22 15.73
C PHE A 373 17.50 -18.09 15.83
N VAL A 374 16.34 -18.39 16.40
CA VAL A 374 15.25 -17.43 16.63
C VAL A 374 14.69 -17.62 18.03
N ASN A 375 13.98 -16.61 18.54
CA ASN A 375 13.26 -16.70 19.81
C ASN A 375 11.83 -16.21 19.73
N PHE A 376 11.04 -16.64 20.72
CA PHE A 376 9.61 -16.38 20.85
C PHE A 376 9.33 -16.00 22.31
N PRO A 377 9.17 -14.71 22.63
CA PRO A 377 8.90 -14.30 24.01
C PRO A 377 7.44 -14.57 24.40
N ARG A 378 7.20 -14.80 25.70
CA ARG A 378 5.91 -15.25 26.23
C ARG A 378 4.98 -14.09 26.60
N TRP A 379 4.63 -13.24 25.64
CA TRP A 379 3.68 -12.13 25.86
C TRP A 379 2.59 -11.98 24.78
N GLY A 380 2.67 -12.70 23.66
CA GLY A 380 1.65 -12.69 22.61
C GLY A 380 1.00 -14.06 22.43
N ASP A 381 1.51 -14.84 21.48
CA ASP A 381 0.99 -16.17 21.14
C ASP A 381 1.34 -17.23 22.20
N PRO A 382 0.67 -18.40 22.19
CA PRO A 382 1.19 -19.57 22.89
C PRO A 382 2.59 -19.94 22.40
N VAL A 383 3.51 -20.15 23.34
CA VAL A 383 4.93 -20.42 23.08
C VAL A 383 5.35 -21.77 23.68
N PRO A 384 5.44 -22.85 22.87
CA PRO A 384 5.85 -24.17 23.34
C PRO A 384 7.34 -24.23 23.72
N PHE A 385 8.17 -23.44 23.05
CA PHE A 385 9.60 -23.24 23.32
C PHE A 385 9.97 -21.81 22.94
N THR A 386 10.83 -21.17 23.73
CA THR A 386 11.14 -19.75 23.57
C THR A 386 12.42 -19.51 22.77
N VAL A 387 13.25 -20.55 22.56
CA VAL A 387 14.42 -20.53 21.69
C VAL A 387 14.36 -21.69 20.71
N ALA A 388 14.68 -21.43 19.45
CA ALA A 388 14.72 -22.45 18.42
C ALA A 388 15.92 -22.30 17.47
N GLU A 389 16.39 -23.43 16.96
CA GLU A 389 17.21 -23.50 15.75
C GLU A 389 16.30 -23.82 14.56
N ILE A 390 16.49 -23.16 13.43
CA ILE A 390 15.79 -23.50 12.19
C ILE A 390 16.45 -24.72 11.56
N LYS A 391 15.73 -25.84 11.52
CA LYS A 391 16.17 -27.09 10.88
C LYS A 391 15.17 -27.48 9.81
N ASN A 392 15.64 -27.71 8.59
CA ASN A 392 14.80 -28.07 7.44
C ASN A 392 13.61 -27.09 7.26
N GLY A 393 13.85 -25.80 7.49
CA GLY A 393 12.84 -24.74 7.38
C GLY A 393 11.82 -24.68 8.53
N GLN A 394 12.03 -25.43 9.61
CA GLN A 394 11.13 -25.47 10.77
C GLN A 394 11.85 -25.10 12.06
N PRO A 395 11.20 -24.38 12.99
CA PRO A 395 11.77 -24.09 14.29
C PRO A 395 11.77 -25.35 15.18
N VAL A 396 12.94 -25.70 15.71
CA VAL A 396 13.13 -26.81 16.65
C VAL A 396 13.73 -26.26 17.94
N ALA A 397 13.13 -26.58 19.09
CA ALA A 397 13.59 -26.14 20.41
C ALA A 397 15.11 -26.32 20.58
N TYR A 398 15.79 -25.27 21.05
CA TYR A 398 17.24 -25.24 21.18
C TYR A 398 17.67 -24.68 22.55
N PRO A 399 18.71 -25.22 23.21
CA PRO A 399 19.53 -26.38 22.81
C PRO A 399 18.77 -27.70 22.87
N ASP A 400 17.73 -27.77 23.70
CA ASP A 400 16.84 -28.91 23.82
C ASP A 400 15.44 -28.49 24.28
N ALA A 401 14.52 -29.45 24.32
CA ALA A 401 13.14 -29.24 24.74
C ALA A 401 12.95 -29.14 26.27
N GLU A 402 13.88 -29.68 27.08
CA GLU A 402 13.76 -29.63 28.54
C GLU A 402 13.95 -28.20 29.03
N ILE A 403 15.04 -27.54 28.62
CA ILE A 403 15.32 -26.17 29.04
C ILE A 403 14.28 -25.17 28.53
N ASN A 404 13.64 -25.45 27.39
CA ASN A 404 12.60 -24.59 26.83
C ASN A 404 11.23 -24.76 27.49
N ARG A 405 11.02 -25.82 28.28
CA ARG A 405 9.78 -26.04 29.02
C ARG A 405 9.64 -24.99 30.12
N LEU A 406 8.52 -24.28 30.16
CA LEU A 406 8.24 -23.34 31.24
C LEU A 406 8.14 -24.10 32.57
N ASP A 407 9.05 -23.79 33.49
CA ASP A 407 8.94 -24.21 34.88
C ASP A 407 9.40 -23.06 35.78
N ILE A 408 8.44 -22.34 36.37
CA ILE A 408 8.71 -21.20 37.25
C ILE A 408 9.50 -21.61 38.49
N SER A 409 9.31 -22.85 38.98
CA SER A 409 10.06 -23.36 40.13
C SER A 409 11.54 -23.62 39.80
N ARG A 410 11.84 -23.83 38.50
CA ARG A 410 13.18 -24.01 37.95
C ARG A 410 13.59 -22.80 37.10
N ALA A 411 13.09 -21.59 37.39
CA ALA A 411 13.33 -20.40 36.56
C ALA A 411 14.82 -20.05 36.34
N ASN A 412 15.72 -20.48 37.23
CA ASN A 412 17.16 -20.36 37.01
C ASN A 412 17.68 -21.34 35.95
N ASP A 413 17.09 -22.54 35.85
CA ASP A 413 17.58 -23.64 35.02
C ASP A 413 16.86 -23.76 33.67
N THR A 414 15.60 -23.35 33.59
CA THR A 414 14.80 -23.33 32.36
C THR A 414 14.59 -21.91 31.85
N PHE A 415 14.29 -21.75 30.56
CA PHE A 415 13.93 -20.47 29.99
C PHE A 415 12.51 -20.04 30.37
N VAL A 416 12.38 -18.80 30.85
CA VAL A 416 11.10 -18.20 31.25
C VAL A 416 10.48 -17.48 30.05
N SER A 417 11.18 -16.52 29.45
CA SER A 417 10.73 -15.77 28.28
C SER A 417 11.92 -15.10 27.62
N VAL A 418 12.41 -15.66 26.52
CA VAL A 418 13.57 -15.13 25.80
C VAL A 418 13.14 -14.07 24.82
N GLN A 419 13.78 -12.90 24.90
CA GLN A 419 13.51 -11.76 24.03
C GLN A 419 14.57 -11.56 22.95
N SER A 420 15.84 -11.91 23.22
CA SER A 420 16.93 -11.75 22.26
C SER A 420 17.88 -12.95 22.25
N VAL A 421 18.33 -13.31 21.04
CA VAL A 421 19.34 -14.33 20.77
C VAL A 421 20.41 -13.74 19.86
N VAL A 422 21.68 -13.86 20.22
CA VAL A 422 22.79 -13.23 19.49
C VAL A 422 24.00 -14.15 19.47
N VAL A 423 24.55 -14.39 18.28
CA VAL A 423 25.86 -15.03 18.12
C VAL A 423 26.95 -13.99 18.33
N ASP A 424 27.83 -14.25 19.29
CA ASP A 424 28.94 -13.35 19.61
C ASP A 424 30.09 -13.44 18.58
N PRO A 425 31.08 -12.53 18.66
CA PRO A 425 32.23 -12.56 17.77
C PRO A 425 33.06 -13.87 17.79
N ARG A 426 32.95 -14.72 18.82
CA ARG A 426 33.61 -16.05 18.91
C ARG A 426 32.72 -17.19 18.40
N ASN A 427 31.62 -16.89 17.71
CA ASN A 427 30.66 -17.85 17.17
C ASN A 427 29.99 -18.70 18.26
N ARG A 428 29.66 -18.08 19.40
CA ARG A 428 28.89 -18.70 20.50
C ARG A 428 27.52 -18.05 20.58
N LEU A 429 26.47 -18.84 20.84
CA LEU A 429 25.13 -18.30 20.99
C LEU A 429 24.93 -17.78 22.41
N TRP A 430 24.41 -16.56 22.53
CA TRP A 430 23.93 -16.00 23.77
C TRP A 430 22.43 -15.80 23.72
N VAL A 431 21.77 -16.14 24.82
CA VAL A 431 20.32 -16.11 24.98
C VAL A 431 19.99 -15.18 26.15
N LEU A 432 19.24 -14.12 25.88
CA LEU A 432 18.79 -13.15 26.88
C LEU A 432 17.35 -13.47 27.29
N ASP A 433 17.21 -14.03 28.49
CA ASP A 433 15.94 -14.34 29.12
C ASP A 433 15.51 -13.17 30.00
N THR A 434 14.34 -12.61 29.69
CA THR A 434 13.82 -11.44 30.41
C THR A 434 13.34 -11.80 31.80
N GLY A 435 13.01 -13.08 32.03
CA GLY A 435 12.31 -13.51 33.24
C GLY A 435 10.89 -12.95 33.35
N SER A 436 10.37 -12.24 32.35
CA SER A 436 9.05 -11.58 32.37
C SER A 436 8.11 -12.22 31.36
N ILE A 437 6.92 -12.58 31.82
CA ILE A 437 5.82 -13.11 31.00
C ILE A 437 4.79 -11.99 30.87
N LYS A 438 4.31 -11.70 29.65
CA LYS A 438 3.30 -10.64 29.40
C LYS A 438 3.66 -9.25 29.94
N PHE A 439 4.96 -8.89 29.96
CA PHE A 439 5.43 -7.62 30.52
C PHE A 439 4.99 -7.39 31.98
N GLU A 440 4.77 -8.48 32.72
CA GLU A 440 4.55 -8.48 34.16
C GLU A 440 5.88 -8.47 34.92
N PRO A 441 5.87 -8.22 36.26
CA PRO A 441 7.10 -8.21 37.03
C PRO A 441 7.94 -9.47 36.85
N VAL A 442 9.26 -9.30 36.84
CA VAL A 442 10.18 -10.40 36.62
C VAL A 442 9.99 -11.54 37.63
N VAL A 443 10.02 -12.77 37.13
CA VAL A 443 10.00 -13.99 37.93
C VAL A 443 11.28 -14.06 38.75
N PRO A 444 11.22 -14.35 40.07
CA PRO A 444 12.41 -14.54 40.89
C PRO A 444 13.39 -15.53 40.27
N ASN A 445 14.68 -15.15 40.18
CA ASN A 445 15.74 -15.93 39.54
C ASN A 445 15.57 -16.20 38.03
N GLY A 446 14.55 -15.63 37.40
CA GLY A 446 14.24 -15.80 35.98
C GLY A 446 15.18 -15.06 35.04
N PRO A 447 15.40 -13.74 35.22
CA PRO A 447 16.24 -12.95 34.32
C PRO A 447 17.68 -13.45 34.29
N LYS A 448 18.17 -13.77 33.09
CA LYS A 448 19.51 -14.32 32.91
C LYS A 448 20.04 -14.18 31.49
N LEU A 449 21.36 -14.15 31.37
CA LEU A 449 22.09 -14.26 30.12
C LEU A 449 22.79 -15.62 30.06
N VAL A 450 22.49 -16.42 29.04
CA VAL A 450 22.94 -17.81 28.92
C VAL A 450 23.81 -17.97 27.67
N GLY A 451 25.03 -18.46 27.85
CA GLY A 451 25.97 -18.76 26.76
C GLY A 451 25.94 -20.24 26.42
N ILE A 452 25.75 -20.54 25.13
CA ILE A 452 25.70 -21.90 24.56
C ILE A 452 26.82 -22.05 23.54
N ASP A 453 27.61 -23.09 23.72
CA ASP A 453 28.65 -23.51 22.79
C ASP A 453 27.97 -24.20 21.59
N LEU A 454 28.15 -23.64 20.40
CA LEU A 454 27.47 -24.13 19.19
C LEU A 454 28.05 -25.44 18.64
N GLN A 455 29.28 -25.82 19.02
CA GLN A 455 29.89 -27.07 18.58
C GLN A 455 29.33 -28.27 19.36
N THR A 456 29.15 -28.08 20.66
CA THR A 456 28.67 -29.10 21.59
C THR A 456 27.16 -29.00 21.86
N ASN A 457 26.53 -27.90 21.48
CA ASN A 457 25.16 -27.51 21.84
C ASN A 457 24.90 -27.54 23.36
N ARG A 458 25.92 -27.20 24.16
CA ARG A 458 25.85 -27.19 25.63
C ARG A 458 26.01 -25.79 26.19
N ILE A 459 25.31 -25.53 27.28
CA ILE A 459 25.48 -24.30 28.05
C ILE A 459 26.85 -24.31 28.70
N PHE A 460 27.64 -23.27 28.46
CA PHE A 460 28.96 -23.08 29.09
C PHE A 460 28.92 -21.95 30.14
N LYS A 461 27.92 -21.07 30.08
CA LYS A 461 27.80 -19.93 31.01
C LYS A 461 26.34 -19.61 31.29
N LYS A 462 26.06 -19.24 32.53
CA LYS A 462 24.79 -18.65 32.98
C LYS A 462 25.12 -17.48 33.89
N ILE A 463 24.61 -16.29 33.58
CA ILE A 463 24.79 -15.08 34.38
C ILE A 463 23.39 -14.65 34.82
N GLN A 464 23.14 -14.70 36.13
CA GLN A 464 21.92 -14.14 36.72
C GLN A 464 22.12 -12.67 37.05
N PHE A 465 21.05 -11.89 36.98
CA PHE A 465 21.11 -10.47 37.29
C PHE A 465 20.66 -10.19 38.73
N PRO A 466 21.42 -9.38 39.48
CA PRO A 466 20.99 -8.84 40.76
C PRO A 466 19.73 -7.98 40.64
N ALA A 467 18.92 -7.92 41.71
CA ALA A 467 17.64 -7.21 41.71
C ALA A 467 17.78 -5.67 41.67
N ASP A 468 18.95 -5.13 41.99
CA ASP A 468 19.30 -3.71 41.84
C ASP A 468 19.73 -3.36 40.40
N VAL A 469 20.04 -4.36 39.58
CA VAL A 469 20.36 -4.20 38.15
C VAL A 469 19.12 -4.45 37.29
N VAL A 470 18.42 -5.55 37.55
CA VAL A 470 17.14 -5.90 36.92
C VAL A 470 16.04 -5.67 37.93
N LEU A 471 15.36 -4.54 37.76
CA LEU A 471 14.29 -4.09 38.63
C LEU A 471 13.03 -4.93 38.37
N PRO A 472 12.04 -4.92 39.29
CA PRO A 472 10.76 -5.59 39.05
C PRO A 472 10.08 -5.16 37.75
N THR A 473 10.25 -3.90 37.32
CA THR A 473 9.65 -3.38 36.08
C THR A 473 10.54 -3.56 34.85
N THR A 474 11.78 -4.04 34.98
CA THR A 474 12.71 -4.15 33.85
C THR A 474 12.20 -5.12 32.80
N TYR A 475 12.35 -4.75 31.54
CA TYR A 475 12.19 -5.65 30.42
C TYR A 475 13.47 -5.66 29.60
N LEU A 476 14.31 -6.66 29.85
CA LEU A 476 15.56 -6.87 29.11
C LEU A 476 15.21 -7.11 27.63
N ASN A 477 15.62 -6.20 26.73
CA ASN A 477 15.26 -6.35 25.32
C ASN A 477 16.38 -6.99 24.51
N ASP A 478 17.44 -6.22 24.26
CA ASP A 478 18.39 -6.55 23.20
C ASP A 478 19.83 -6.47 23.70
N VAL A 479 20.77 -7.17 23.05
CA VAL A 479 22.16 -7.34 23.57
C VAL A 479 23.26 -7.25 22.51
N ARG A 480 24.37 -6.56 22.81
CA ARG A 480 25.60 -6.57 21.99
C ARG A 480 26.85 -6.83 22.82
N PHE A 481 27.90 -7.33 22.16
CA PHE A 481 29.11 -7.84 22.81
C PHE A 481 30.38 -7.15 22.31
N ASP A 482 31.32 -6.88 23.21
CA ASP A 482 32.71 -6.55 22.88
C ASP A 482 33.63 -7.51 23.64
N LEU A 483 34.24 -8.46 22.93
CA LEU A 483 35.10 -9.49 23.53
C LEU A 483 36.56 -9.04 23.70
N ARG A 484 36.89 -7.81 23.29
CA ARG A 484 38.21 -7.20 23.47
C ARG A 484 38.33 -6.49 24.83
N LYS A 485 37.21 -6.25 25.51
CA LYS A 485 37.12 -5.54 26.79
C LYS A 485 36.92 -6.55 27.93
N GLY A 486 37.75 -6.50 28.96
CA GLY A 486 37.74 -7.49 30.05
C GLY A 486 38.30 -8.85 29.63
N THR A 487 38.30 -9.83 30.55
CA THR A 487 38.93 -11.15 30.33
C THR A 487 38.15 -12.01 29.32
N ASP A 488 36.83 -12.12 29.50
CA ASP A 488 35.96 -12.93 28.63
C ASP A 488 35.08 -12.07 27.70
N GLY A 489 35.22 -10.75 27.77
CA GLY A 489 34.37 -9.79 27.08
C GLY A 489 33.34 -9.12 27.99
N VAL A 490 32.61 -8.19 27.40
CA VAL A 490 31.47 -7.51 28.02
C VAL A 490 30.22 -7.60 27.15
N ALA A 491 29.05 -7.53 27.79
CA ALA A 491 27.76 -7.37 27.12
C ALA A 491 27.09 -6.05 27.52
N TYR A 492 26.35 -5.48 26.58
CA TYR A 492 25.53 -4.29 26.75
C TYR A 492 24.09 -4.64 26.44
N ILE A 493 23.17 -4.31 27.34
CA ILE A 493 21.75 -4.71 27.27
C ILE A 493 20.86 -3.49 27.47
N THR A 494 19.78 -3.39 26.70
CA THR A 494 18.74 -2.37 26.86
C THR A 494 17.59 -2.82 27.75
N ASP A 495 16.99 -1.87 28.48
CA ASP A 495 15.72 -2.05 29.19
C ASP A 495 14.60 -1.27 28.49
N SER A 496 13.71 -1.97 27.79
CA SER A 496 12.66 -1.37 26.95
C SER A 496 11.32 -1.20 27.65
N SER A 497 11.26 -1.47 28.96
CA SER A 497 10.01 -1.45 29.73
C SER A 497 9.13 -0.23 29.45
N ASP A 498 7.82 -0.45 29.39
CA ASP A 498 6.81 0.60 29.31
C ASP A 498 6.47 1.21 30.69
N LYS A 499 7.12 0.71 31.76
CA LYS A 499 6.90 1.06 33.17
C LYS A 499 8.22 1.33 33.88
N GLY A 500 8.22 2.30 34.79
CA GLY A 500 9.38 2.57 35.65
C GLY A 500 10.58 3.14 34.90
N ALA A 501 11.79 2.90 35.42
CA ALA A 501 13.03 3.43 34.88
C ALA A 501 13.63 2.53 33.79
N ASN A 502 14.00 3.12 32.65
CA ASN A 502 14.77 2.45 31.59
C ASN A 502 16.26 2.74 31.75
N GLY A 503 17.14 1.95 31.13
CA GLY A 503 18.58 2.14 31.24
C GLY A 503 19.38 1.23 30.32
N ILE A 504 20.70 1.32 30.45
CA ILE A 504 21.67 0.43 29.79
C ILE A 504 22.33 -0.42 30.87
N ILE A 505 22.28 -1.74 30.71
CA ILE A 505 22.91 -2.70 31.60
C ILE A 505 24.21 -3.18 30.97
N VAL A 506 25.31 -3.12 31.72
CA VAL A 506 26.63 -3.59 31.29
C VAL A 506 26.99 -4.81 32.13
N VAL A 507 27.50 -5.85 31.48
CA VAL A 507 27.85 -7.14 32.10
C VAL A 507 29.29 -7.50 31.79
N ASP A 508 30.09 -7.75 32.80
CA ASP A 508 31.40 -8.40 32.63
C ASP A 508 31.17 -9.92 32.50
N LEU A 509 31.52 -10.51 31.35
CA LEU A 509 31.18 -11.91 31.06
C LEU A 509 32.00 -12.92 31.86
N ALA A 510 33.17 -12.52 32.38
CA ALA A 510 34.03 -13.38 33.15
C ALA A 510 33.47 -13.58 34.57
N SER A 511 33.24 -12.48 35.27
CA SER A 511 32.75 -12.44 36.65
C SER A 511 31.24 -12.56 36.77
N GLY A 512 30.49 -12.17 35.74
CA GLY A 512 29.04 -12.01 35.80
C GLY A 512 28.58 -10.73 36.52
N LYS A 513 29.51 -9.87 36.98
CA LYS A 513 29.17 -8.59 37.60
C LYS A 513 28.47 -7.70 36.57
N SER A 514 27.34 -7.13 36.96
CA SER A 514 26.56 -6.24 36.10
C SER A 514 26.25 -4.91 36.78
N ARG A 515 26.09 -3.85 35.98
CA ARG A 515 25.71 -2.51 36.45
C ARG A 515 24.63 -1.93 35.54
N ARG A 516 23.69 -1.20 36.13
CA ARG A 516 22.67 -0.41 35.43
C ARG A 516 23.13 1.05 35.39
N LEU A 517 23.19 1.62 34.19
CA LEU A 517 23.69 2.96 33.89
C LEU A 517 22.67 3.72 33.04
N LEU A 518 22.78 5.05 32.99
CA LEU A 518 21.78 5.91 32.34
C LEU A 518 20.34 5.59 32.83
N ASN A 519 20.22 5.25 34.12
CA ASN A 519 18.98 4.85 34.74
C ASN A 519 18.01 6.05 34.80
N ASP A 520 16.85 5.87 34.17
CA ASP A 520 15.83 6.91 34.00
C ASP A 520 16.34 8.17 33.28
N HIS A 521 17.46 8.05 32.57
CA HIS A 521 18.01 9.16 31.80
C HIS A 521 17.07 9.49 30.62
N PRO A 522 16.81 10.76 30.28
CA PRO A 522 15.83 11.12 29.24
C PRO A 522 16.04 10.44 27.88
N THR A 523 17.29 10.12 27.52
CA THR A 523 17.62 9.45 26.25
C THR A 523 17.31 7.95 26.22
N THR A 524 17.07 7.32 27.38
CA THR A 524 16.64 5.92 27.47
C THR A 524 15.11 5.79 27.62
N LYS A 525 14.38 6.91 27.68
CA LYS A 525 12.94 6.96 27.88
C LYS A 525 12.20 7.18 26.56
N ALA A 526 10.96 6.69 26.51
CA ALA A 526 10.01 7.08 25.48
C ALA A 526 9.87 8.60 25.40
N GLU A 527 9.76 9.13 24.19
CA GLU A 527 9.53 10.54 23.95
C GLU A 527 8.09 10.91 24.34
N THR A 528 7.93 12.01 25.07
CA THR A 528 6.62 12.46 25.54
C THR A 528 5.71 12.80 24.35
N ASN A 529 4.48 12.30 24.37
CA ASN A 529 3.50 12.48 23.29
C ASN A 529 3.96 11.96 21.92
N PHE A 530 4.87 10.98 21.90
CA PHE A 530 5.28 10.33 20.66
C PHE A 530 4.10 9.65 19.98
N LEU A 531 3.90 9.97 18.70
CA LEU A 531 2.80 9.46 17.89
C LEU A 531 3.36 8.98 16.54
N PRO A 532 3.70 7.69 16.41
CA PRO A 532 4.10 7.12 15.13
C PRO A 532 2.87 6.77 14.29
N PHE A 533 3.04 6.77 12.97
CA PHE A 533 2.00 6.35 12.03
C PHE A 533 2.40 5.02 11.40
N VAL A 534 1.56 4.01 11.56
CA VAL A 534 1.79 2.65 11.04
C VAL A 534 0.56 2.25 10.23
N GLU A 535 0.78 1.82 8.99
CA GLU A 535 -0.29 1.48 8.04
C GLU A 535 -1.33 2.61 7.81
N GLY A 536 -0.90 3.87 7.92
CA GLY A 536 -1.75 5.04 7.72
C GLY A 536 -2.56 5.46 8.96
N GLU A 537 -2.40 4.77 10.09
CA GLU A 537 -3.07 5.09 11.35
C GLU A 537 -2.08 5.47 12.44
N ALA A 538 -2.50 6.35 13.36
CA ALA A 538 -1.70 6.67 14.53
C ALA A 538 -1.69 5.48 15.50
N LEU A 539 -0.51 4.91 15.74
CA LEU A 539 -0.32 3.78 16.65
C LEU A 539 -0.43 4.24 18.09
N MET A 540 -1.39 3.66 18.81
CA MET A 540 -1.70 3.98 20.21
C MET A 540 -2.05 2.68 20.93
N GLN A 541 -1.76 2.61 22.23
CA GLN A 541 -2.36 1.57 23.08
C GLN A 541 -3.87 1.84 23.18
N ARG A 542 -4.68 0.83 22.86
CA ARG A 542 -6.15 0.88 22.84
C ARG A 542 -6.70 -0.32 23.61
N LYS A 543 -6.86 -0.13 24.92
CA LYS A 543 -7.46 -1.15 25.78
C LYS A 543 -8.99 -0.98 25.78
N PRO A 544 -9.76 -2.09 25.72
CA PRO A 544 -11.22 -2.02 25.73
C PRO A 544 -11.77 -1.13 26.85
N GLY A 545 -12.60 -0.15 26.49
CA GLY A 545 -13.24 0.75 27.44
C GLY A 545 -12.33 1.80 28.08
N GLN A 546 -11.09 1.98 27.59
CA GLN A 546 -10.16 3.00 28.07
C GLN A 546 -9.82 3.99 26.95
N PRO A 547 -9.51 5.26 27.27
CA PRO A 547 -9.06 6.22 26.27
C PRO A 547 -7.70 5.80 25.69
N PRO A 548 -7.47 5.93 24.37
CA PRO A 548 -6.19 5.62 23.75
C PRO A 548 -5.02 6.35 24.40
N GLN A 549 -3.88 5.68 24.55
CA GLN A 549 -2.66 6.24 25.14
C GLN A 549 -1.47 6.09 24.18
N PRO A 550 -0.52 7.05 24.16
CA PRO A 550 0.75 6.87 23.47
C PRO A 550 1.49 5.64 23.97
N ILE A 551 2.23 4.98 23.07
CA ILE A 551 3.17 3.92 23.46
C ILE A 551 4.32 4.51 24.30
N LYS A 552 4.83 3.74 25.27
CA LYS A 552 5.80 4.22 26.28
C LYS A 552 7.06 3.36 26.41
N LEU A 553 7.31 2.48 25.45
CA LEU A 553 8.49 1.61 25.46
C LEU A 553 9.77 2.45 25.36
N GLY A 554 10.69 2.21 26.29
CA GLY A 554 11.97 2.91 26.42
C GLY A 554 13.05 2.34 25.51
N ALA A 555 14.31 2.45 25.95
CA ALA A 555 15.50 2.00 25.22
C ALA A 555 15.33 0.55 24.75
N ASP A 556 15.41 0.37 23.44
CA ASP A 556 15.08 -0.89 22.78
C ASP A 556 16.24 -1.35 21.89
N GLY A 557 16.22 -1.00 20.61
CA GLY A 557 17.29 -1.35 19.68
C GLY A 557 18.65 -0.83 20.14
N ILE A 558 19.65 -1.70 19.98
CA ILE A 558 21.03 -1.47 20.40
C ILE A 558 22.01 -1.94 19.31
N ALA A 559 23.04 -1.14 19.04
CA ALA A 559 24.12 -1.51 18.11
C ALA A 559 25.46 -1.02 18.66
N ILE A 560 26.56 -1.67 18.29
CA ILE A 560 27.90 -1.26 18.71
C ILE A 560 28.71 -0.80 17.49
N SER A 561 29.46 0.28 17.60
CA SER A 561 30.29 0.76 16.48
C SER A 561 31.31 -0.31 16.06
N ALA A 562 31.73 -0.29 14.79
CA ALA A 562 32.69 -1.27 14.26
C ALA A 562 34.05 -1.28 14.99
N ASP A 563 34.44 -0.15 15.58
CA ASP A 563 35.62 0.00 16.42
C ASP A 563 35.34 -0.27 17.91
N GLY A 564 34.08 -0.45 18.30
CA GLY A 564 33.55 -0.65 19.65
C GLY A 564 33.72 0.54 20.59
N THR A 565 34.00 1.75 20.08
CA THR A 565 34.16 2.96 20.91
C THR A 565 32.82 3.54 21.36
N ARG A 566 31.72 3.27 20.64
CA ARG A 566 30.40 3.80 20.94
C ARG A 566 29.33 2.71 20.90
N LEU A 567 28.42 2.80 21.87
CA LEU A 567 27.20 2.01 21.92
C LEU A 567 26.04 2.90 21.46
N PHE A 568 25.40 2.53 20.35
CA PHE A 568 24.20 3.15 19.82
C PHE A 568 22.96 2.51 20.43
N TYR A 569 21.97 3.33 20.75
CA TYR A 569 20.68 2.88 21.28
C TYR A 569 19.57 3.86 20.92
N CYS A 570 18.34 3.39 20.92
CA CYS A 570 17.17 4.24 20.76
C CYS A 570 15.98 3.75 21.60
N PRO A 571 15.18 4.66 22.17
CA PRO A 571 13.84 4.30 22.62
C PRO A 571 12.95 3.83 21.47
N LEU A 572 12.13 2.80 21.67
CA LEU A 572 11.18 2.33 20.66
C LEU A 572 10.17 3.44 20.32
N ALA A 573 9.68 4.13 21.35
CA ALA A 573 8.78 5.28 21.22
C ALA A 573 9.55 6.60 21.01
N SER A 574 10.42 6.67 19.99
CA SER A 574 11.09 7.90 19.55
C SER A 574 11.66 7.78 18.13
N ARG A 575 11.90 8.93 17.48
CA ARG A 575 12.71 9.03 16.25
C ARG A 575 14.17 9.41 16.52
N ARG A 576 14.61 9.53 17.77
CA ARG A 576 16.00 9.89 18.10
C ARG A 576 16.92 8.67 18.13
N LEU A 577 18.12 8.84 17.59
CA LEU A 577 19.22 7.91 17.75
C LEU A 577 20.24 8.51 18.72
N TYR A 578 20.60 7.76 19.75
CA TYR A 578 21.61 8.17 20.72
C TYR A 578 22.80 7.23 20.66
N SER A 579 23.94 7.71 21.16
CA SER A 579 25.05 6.81 21.49
C SER A 579 25.89 7.32 22.64
N VAL A 580 26.50 6.41 23.37
CA VAL A 580 27.32 6.66 24.57
C VAL A 580 28.70 6.02 24.40
N ALA A 581 29.73 6.60 25.01
CA ALA A 581 31.09 6.03 24.95
C ALA A 581 31.16 4.73 25.75
N THR A 582 31.65 3.65 25.14
CA THR A 582 31.75 2.33 25.81
C THR A 582 32.76 2.36 26.95
N ASP A 583 33.86 3.09 26.81
CA ASP A 583 34.85 3.25 27.89
C ASP A 583 34.27 3.98 29.10
N ALA A 584 33.35 4.93 28.90
CA ALA A 584 32.66 5.60 29.99
C ALA A 584 31.70 4.65 30.73
N LEU A 585 30.93 3.84 29.98
CA LEU A 585 30.08 2.79 30.56
C LEU A 585 30.88 1.78 31.39
N LEU A 586 32.10 1.44 30.96
CA LEU A 586 32.96 0.45 31.61
C LEU A 586 33.75 1.00 32.80
N ASN A 587 33.94 2.32 32.88
CA ASN A 587 34.73 2.93 33.94
C ASN A 587 33.95 2.98 35.26
N GLU A 588 34.30 2.11 36.21
CA GLU A 588 33.67 2.06 37.54
C GLU A 588 33.92 3.33 38.39
N ASN A 589 34.89 4.17 38.01
CA ASN A 589 35.20 5.42 38.71
C ASN A 589 34.42 6.62 38.17
N MET A 590 33.68 6.48 37.07
CA MET A 590 32.84 7.56 36.54
C MET A 590 31.46 7.53 37.20
N SER A 591 30.98 8.71 37.61
CA SER A 591 29.59 8.87 38.06
C SER A 591 28.61 8.83 36.87
N ASP A 592 27.33 8.59 37.16
CA ASP A 592 26.28 8.59 36.14
C ASP A 592 26.23 9.90 35.34
N ILE A 593 26.49 11.04 35.98
CA ILE A 593 26.54 12.35 35.31
C ILE A 593 27.71 12.41 34.31
N GLN A 594 28.87 11.87 34.67
CA GLN A 594 30.03 11.85 33.78
C GLN A 594 29.80 10.89 32.61
N VAL A 595 29.15 9.74 32.85
CA VAL A 595 28.74 8.82 31.78
C VAL A 595 27.73 9.49 30.85
N ALA A 596 26.69 10.12 31.42
CA ALA A 596 25.67 10.86 30.67
C ALA A 596 26.24 12.00 29.83
N ALA A 597 27.27 12.69 30.31
CA ALA A 597 27.97 13.74 29.56
C ALA A 597 28.66 13.21 28.28
N THR A 598 28.88 11.90 28.17
CA THR A 598 29.39 11.28 26.93
C THR A 598 28.29 10.86 25.97
N VAL A 599 27.01 10.99 26.34
CA VAL A 599 25.89 10.72 25.44
C VAL A 599 25.88 11.76 24.33
N LYS A 600 25.76 11.29 23.09
CA LYS A 600 25.59 12.11 21.90
C LYS A 600 24.24 11.80 21.29
N ASP A 601 23.55 12.87 20.91
CA ASP A 601 22.40 12.79 20.02
C ASP A 601 22.92 12.71 18.57
N GLU A 602 22.67 11.57 17.93
CA GLU A 602 23.15 11.28 16.58
C GLU A 602 22.16 11.74 15.50
N GLY A 603 21.08 12.42 15.90
CA GLY A 603 20.04 12.95 15.04
C GLY A 603 18.81 12.06 14.97
N MET A 604 17.99 12.30 13.96
CA MET A 604 16.76 11.54 13.73
C MET A 604 17.02 10.32 12.84
N LYS A 605 16.27 9.27 13.12
CA LYS A 605 16.07 8.06 12.32
C LYS A 605 14.55 7.80 12.22
N PRO A 606 14.08 6.88 11.37
CA PRO A 606 12.73 6.37 11.48
C PRO A 606 12.45 5.81 12.88
N ALA A 607 11.18 5.68 13.24
CA ALA A 607 10.86 4.98 14.47
C ALA A 607 11.23 3.49 14.31
N SER A 608 12.01 2.97 15.24
CA SER A 608 12.68 1.67 15.10
C SER A 608 12.48 0.83 16.35
N ASP A 609 12.43 -0.46 16.12
CA ASP A 609 12.47 -1.50 17.13
C ASP A 609 13.96 -1.87 17.34
N GLY A 610 14.51 -2.75 16.49
CA GLY A 610 15.91 -3.14 16.53
C GLY A 610 16.90 -2.23 15.80
N LEU A 611 18.16 -2.31 16.24
CA LEU A 611 19.34 -1.74 15.58
C LEU A 611 20.37 -2.83 15.26
N GLU A 612 21.21 -2.60 14.27
CA GLU A 612 22.38 -3.44 14.00
C GLU A 612 23.53 -2.62 13.42
N SER A 613 24.75 -3.15 13.41
CA SER A 613 25.90 -2.50 12.78
C SER A 613 26.73 -3.47 11.94
N ASP A 614 27.47 -2.92 10.98
CA ASP A 614 28.44 -3.67 10.19
C ASP A 614 29.88 -3.18 10.36
N ALA A 615 30.82 -3.99 9.88
CA ALA A 615 32.25 -3.72 9.97
C ALA A 615 32.70 -2.47 9.20
N GLN A 616 31.85 -1.87 8.36
CA GLN A 616 32.15 -0.61 7.66
C GLN A 616 31.73 0.62 8.49
N GLY A 617 31.25 0.42 9.72
CA GLY A 617 30.82 1.50 10.62
C GLY A 617 29.42 2.03 10.31
N ARG A 618 28.61 1.28 9.56
CA ARG A 618 27.23 1.66 9.25
C ARG A 618 26.28 1.13 10.32
N ILE A 619 25.24 1.91 10.64
CA ILE A 619 24.20 1.53 11.60
C ILE A 619 22.90 1.28 10.83
N TYR A 620 22.30 0.12 11.02
CA TYR A 620 21.01 -0.27 10.47
C TYR A 620 19.95 -0.02 11.52
N CYS A 621 18.82 0.55 11.09
CA CYS A 621 17.66 0.78 11.93
C CYS A 621 16.44 0.18 11.25
N THR A 622 15.61 -0.56 11.97
CA THR A 622 14.30 -0.91 11.43
C THR A 622 13.43 0.33 11.25
N ASP A 623 12.44 0.25 10.37
CA ASP A 623 11.45 1.29 10.14
C ASP A 623 10.07 0.63 10.19
N TYR A 624 9.45 0.65 11.38
CA TYR A 624 8.12 0.08 11.57
C TYR A 624 7.00 1.00 11.07
N GLU A 625 7.29 2.27 10.75
CA GLU A 625 6.31 3.21 10.19
C GLU A 625 6.12 2.99 8.70
N THR A 626 7.19 2.60 8.00
CA THR A 626 7.19 2.44 6.54
C THR A 626 7.48 1.03 6.04
N ASN A 627 7.46 0.02 6.92
CA ASN A 627 7.72 -1.40 6.58
C ASN A 627 9.10 -1.59 5.92
N GLY A 628 10.15 -1.14 6.60
CA GLY A 628 11.48 -1.05 6.00
C GLY A 628 12.65 -1.18 6.98
N ILE A 629 13.85 -1.03 6.42
CA ILE A 629 15.12 -0.93 7.14
C ILE A 629 15.92 0.17 6.46
N VAL A 630 16.46 1.09 7.25
CA VAL A 630 17.38 2.13 6.78
C VAL A 630 18.79 1.86 7.29
N ARG A 631 19.79 2.39 6.59
CA ARG A 631 21.20 2.33 6.98
C ARG A 631 21.78 3.73 7.03
N ARG A 632 22.31 4.10 8.20
CA ARG A 632 23.11 5.30 8.42
C ARG A 632 24.57 5.00 8.12
N LYS A 633 25.16 5.77 7.21
CA LYS A 633 26.59 5.75 6.88
C LYS A 633 27.43 6.45 7.95
N PRO A 634 28.76 6.23 8.00
CA PRO A 634 29.63 6.88 8.98
C PRO A 634 29.60 8.42 8.91
N ASP A 635 29.33 8.97 7.73
CA ASP A 635 29.14 10.40 7.48
C ASP A 635 27.80 10.96 8.02
N GLY A 636 26.92 10.09 8.53
CA GLY A 636 25.60 10.43 9.06
C GLY A 636 24.46 10.37 8.06
N MET A 637 24.72 10.14 6.77
CA MET A 637 23.68 10.05 5.74
C MET A 637 22.93 8.73 5.81
N PHE A 638 21.61 8.78 5.65
CA PHE A 638 20.76 7.58 5.61
C PHE A 638 20.46 7.13 4.17
N GLU A 639 20.30 5.83 4.00
CA GLU A 639 19.79 5.19 2.78
C GLU A 639 18.83 4.06 3.14
N ILE A 640 17.82 3.85 2.31
CA ILE A 640 16.85 2.77 2.50
C ILE A 640 17.50 1.46 2.03
N VAL A 641 17.52 0.44 2.89
CA VAL A 641 18.00 -0.91 2.58
C VAL A 641 16.81 -1.77 2.14
N VAL A 642 15.73 -1.76 2.93
CA VAL A 642 14.49 -2.48 2.69
C VAL A 642 13.32 -1.50 2.73
N HIS A 643 12.39 -1.66 1.80
CA HIS A 643 11.03 -1.12 1.87
C HIS A 643 10.12 -2.09 1.12
N ASP A 644 9.35 -2.89 1.86
CA ASP A 644 8.54 -3.99 1.32
C ASP A 644 7.28 -4.16 2.18
N GLN A 645 6.10 -4.23 1.54
CA GLN A 645 4.83 -4.37 2.25
C GLN A 645 4.73 -5.63 3.12
N ARG A 646 5.58 -6.63 2.90
CA ARG A 646 5.65 -7.85 3.72
C ARG A 646 6.44 -7.65 5.01
N ALA A 647 7.30 -6.63 5.11
CA ALA A 647 8.09 -6.31 6.29
C ALA A 647 7.27 -5.54 7.34
N LEU A 648 6.08 -6.06 7.67
CA LEU A 648 5.16 -5.50 8.65
C LEU A 648 5.77 -5.64 10.05
N TRP A 649 6.18 -4.51 10.62
CA TRP A 649 6.93 -4.42 11.88
C TRP A 649 8.22 -5.27 11.87
N PRO A 650 9.29 -4.77 11.22
CA PRO A 650 10.61 -5.38 11.34
C PRO A 650 11.14 -5.15 12.76
N ASP A 651 11.48 -6.23 13.45
CA ASP A 651 11.85 -6.24 14.87
C ASP A 651 13.37 -6.32 15.02
N THR A 652 13.94 -7.52 15.01
CA THR A 652 15.38 -7.74 15.21
C THR A 652 16.09 -8.02 13.89
N MET A 653 17.35 -7.59 13.79
CA MET A 653 18.22 -7.83 12.64
C MET A 653 19.47 -8.62 13.04
N SER A 654 20.02 -9.40 12.11
CA SER A 654 21.33 -10.04 12.24
C SER A 654 22.06 -10.02 10.91
N ILE A 655 23.24 -9.41 10.88
CA ILE A 655 24.14 -9.49 9.73
C ILE A 655 24.93 -10.78 9.83
N ALA A 656 24.92 -11.57 8.76
CA ALA A 656 25.55 -12.88 8.68
C ALA A 656 26.80 -12.85 7.79
N SER A 657 27.66 -13.86 7.94
CA SER A 657 28.92 -13.95 7.17
C SER A 657 28.72 -14.34 5.71
N ASP A 658 27.52 -14.79 5.36
CA ASP A 658 27.10 -15.05 3.98
C ASP A 658 26.76 -13.77 3.18
N GLY A 659 26.89 -12.59 3.81
CA GLY A 659 26.61 -11.28 3.22
C GLY A 659 25.12 -10.94 3.15
N TYR A 660 24.29 -11.57 3.98
CA TYR A 660 22.88 -11.20 4.15
C TYR A 660 22.64 -10.54 5.50
N LEU A 661 21.67 -9.63 5.52
CA LEU A 661 21.00 -9.16 6.72
C LEU A 661 19.70 -9.93 6.86
N TYR A 662 19.56 -10.68 7.95
CA TYR A 662 18.37 -11.41 8.34
C TYR A 662 17.54 -10.54 9.28
N PHE A 663 16.21 -10.60 9.18
CA PHE A 663 15.34 -9.84 10.08
C PHE A 663 13.96 -10.48 10.22
N THR A 664 13.37 -10.38 11.41
CA THR A 664 12.02 -10.84 11.70
C THR A 664 10.99 -9.76 11.34
N ALA A 665 9.81 -10.18 10.90
CA ALA A 665 8.64 -9.31 10.70
C ALA A 665 7.44 -9.96 11.39
N ASN A 666 6.92 -9.29 12.43
CA ASN A 666 6.08 -9.93 13.43
C ASN A 666 4.68 -9.31 13.58
N GLN A 667 4.41 -8.19 12.89
CA GLN A 667 3.13 -7.49 12.96
C GLN A 667 2.74 -7.04 14.39
N LEU A 668 3.71 -6.62 15.22
CA LEU A 668 3.46 -6.20 16.61
C LEU A 668 2.30 -5.22 16.73
N HIS A 669 2.26 -4.20 15.88
CA HIS A 669 1.22 -3.16 15.89
C HIS A 669 -0.19 -3.70 15.74
N ARG A 670 -0.36 -4.90 15.17
CA ARG A 670 -1.67 -5.52 14.96
C ARG A 670 -2.17 -6.32 16.15
N GLN A 671 -1.44 -6.37 17.26
CA GLN A 671 -1.90 -7.03 18.47
C GLN A 671 -3.15 -6.38 19.07
N ALA A 672 -3.89 -7.18 19.84
CA ALA A 672 -5.12 -6.78 20.51
C ALA A 672 -4.97 -5.50 21.37
N ASP A 673 -3.81 -5.30 21.99
CA ASP A 673 -3.53 -4.14 22.85
C ASP A 673 -3.49 -2.80 22.10
N TYR A 674 -3.44 -2.83 20.76
CA TYR A 674 -3.47 -1.65 19.89
C TYR A 674 -4.81 -1.48 19.17
N HIS A 675 -5.75 -2.43 19.34
CA HIS A 675 -6.99 -2.52 18.55
C HIS A 675 -8.21 -2.93 19.39
N ASP A 676 -8.37 -2.33 20.58
CA ASP A 676 -9.55 -2.50 21.43
C ASP A 676 -9.86 -3.98 21.75
N GLY A 677 -8.79 -4.75 22.01
CA GLY A 677 -8.88 -6.17 22.35
C GLY A 677 -9.02 -7.12 21.15
N ARG A 678 -9.03 -6.60 19.92
CA ARG A 678 -9.10 -7.42 18.70
C ARG A 678 -7.71 -7.65 18.12
N ASP A 679 -7.27 -8.92 18.10
CA ASP A 679 -6.04 -9.29 17.40
C ASP A 679 -6.25 -9.24 15.88
N LEU A 680 -5.49 -8.38 15.19
CA LEU A 680 -5.51 -8.19 13.74
C LEU A 680 -4.33 -8.85 13.03
N ARG A 681 -3.43 -9.53 13.77
CA ARG A 681 -2.29 -10.23 13.17
C ARG A 681 -2.79 -11.34 12.25
N VAL A 682 -2.17 -11.45 11.08
CA VAL A 682 -2.49 -12.50 10.09
C VAL A 682 -1.25 -13.35 9.89
N LYS A 683 -1.33 -14.61 10.30
CA LYS A 683 -0.29 -15.60 10.09
C LYS A 683 -0.16 -15.97 8.60
N PRO A 684 1.05 -16.34 8.13
CA PRO A 684 2.27 -16.53 8.92
C PRO A 684 3.04 -15.24 9.21
N TYR A 685 3.77 -15.22 10.33
CA TYR A 685 4.88 -14.27 10.52
C TYR A 685 6.09 -14.73 9.70
N SER A 686 7.11 -13.88 9.58
CA SER A 686 8.22 -14.18 8.68
C SER A 686 9.59 -13.87 9.27
N LEU A 687 10.54 -14.74 8.97
CA LEU A 687 11.96 -14.39 8.95
C LEU A 687 12.32 -14.10 7.49
N PHE A 688 12.80 -12.89 7.23
CA PHE A 688 13.31 -12.47 5.93
C PHE A 688 14.83 -12.35 5.94
N ARG A 689 15.42 -12.29 4.75
CA ARG A 689 16.79 -11.82 4.55
C ARG A 689 16.90 -10.95 3.32
N VAL A 690 17.92 -10.09 3.30
CA VAL A 690 18.26 -9.22 2.18
C VAL A 690 19.77 -9.20 1.98
N LYS A 691 20.22 -9.24 0.73
CA LYS A 691 21.64 -9.18 0.43
C LYS A 691 22.16 -7.77 0.73
N ILE A 692 23.29 -7.69 1.43
CA ILE A 692 24.00 -6.43 1.67
C ILE A 692 25.47 -6.61 1.35
N ASP A 693 26.19 -5.49 1.29
CA ASP A 693 27.65 -5.43 1.14
C ASP A 693 28.38 -5.31 2.48
N GLY A 694 27.65 -5.36 3.61
CA GLY A 694 28.20 -5.32 4.96
C GLY A 694 28.53 -6.71 5.49
N THR A 695 29.50 -6.76 6.40
CA THR A 695 29.85 -7.98 7.15
C THR A 695 29.66 -7.75 8.65
N PRO A 696 29.46 -8.81 9.44
CA PRO A 696 29.22 -8.66 10.88
C PRO A 696 30.39 -7.94 11.56
N VAL A 697 30.10 -7.12 12.57
CA VAL A 697 31.13 -6.56 13.44
C VAL A 697 31.77 -7.69 14.25
N ARG A 698 33.10 -7.80 14.22
CA ARG A 698 33.87 -8.84 14.94
C ARG A 698 34.77 -8.20 15.99
N LEU A 699 34.20 -7.79 17.11
CA LEU A 699 34.95 -7.29 18.28
C LEU A 699 35.48 -8.46 19.10
N ARG A 700 36.51 -9.17 18.61
CA ARG A 700 37.09 -10.36 19.26
C ARG A 700 38.59 -10.29 19.45
#